data_AF-A0A4Q9LBB9-F1
#
_entry.id   AF-A0A4Q9LBB9-F1
#
_cell.length_a   1.000
_cell.length_b   1.000
_cell.length_c   1.000
_cell.angle_alpha   90.00
_cell.angle_beta   90.00
_cell.angle_gamma   90.00
#
_symmetry.space_group_name_H-M   'P 1'
#
loop_
_entity.id
_entity.type
_entity.pdbx_description
1 polymer ?
#
loop_
_entity_poly.entity_id
_entity_poly.type
_entity_poly.pdbx_seq_one_letter_code
_entity_poly.pdbx_strand_id
1 'polypeptide(L)'
;MHCSYRKGNILSLKLRNFQTYSEIKFNFGPNLNFIAGPNGSGKSSIANALVFVFGGTPKTIGKSKNISDYIKFDTVDGYVEAVIKISDEEVCTVKRTIRAHSNTSNWFKNNIPVTKIEIQSLVQSLNINVDNLCQFLPQEKVSEFSRLSPEELLQETLETSTDKNIISEKENLKLLENNLIKIENNIDVVDKRKEGIEKVMNDMKRDVEKFVEKEKMEEKIKLMKIKKEWIIFEINQKNYTEIGNKIKVLKEKIEEENENLIEINKAIEEEQNDSQFINFDGKLVDFKNRNNKLDCKIKNISSKKQTKDLIEIDKVSLEKKINSRNSELKNLTKKIEDLKNKLNKISIPKPIEINENDKNKINELEEELSNLKREMMKIQNESVEISKEIEDLTSKRNLLTESDSRKLEQLKKYHYDTCQAVVWLRANKNIFKDEIIEPPFLHINLKDLKYSQEVEMFLNFSILSTFICKNFEDFEKLTSFLKDEKKLKINVFEKTTSESKSKYTLEEIKNLGFDGYLIDFIETRNEIKEFFNIMGHFNEIPIAKKSLNENAIFKTHDFKRMVINKSYFEIKRSKYNSEDFIIIQNRISSKNFFDTKLPQQEISEIEKILKSKDLKRKDNRIQYKIIMEKINEKDDFLNDLYSKRSEYKARLMEIENITEQKKYLSNNIKDLEIEFKKLSDFSKYEIEEQEIKEKIKLINIEIQNSISEVVKNVKEENFYEFFTDLYFLHQEIKQKELKILSEKQKLKEINISIEEYNDLLKKFISSKSELKSVLKKSKKEILENKLSPLQTQVLNKLPDKIENLDKEIASESAKLTFFNIDTEFIKDFTSKENILNEINLKKSNFENEKRSIQIKIDSLKNDLIIKIQEIIKPINEKFRYFFKKINCEGKIEFHEKDLFSSKWGINILVKFRENENFEILSSFRQSGGEKSVTTILFLLSLQESSPAPFRLVDEINQGMDRYNEKLVHDILLEISEQPNSPQFFIITPKIVPDLSFSRNMKVIIVYAGMFENLERIFENYKHKFLTLKN
;
A
#
# COMPACT_ATOMS: atom_id res chain seq x y z
N MET A 1 16.57 45.15 50.97
CA MET A 1 15.21 44.67 50.66
C MET A 1 15.27 43.16 50.57
N HIS A 2 14.61 42.45 51.49
CA HIS A 2 14.65 40.99 51.60
C HIS A 2 13.86 40.35 50.44
N CYS A 3 14.51 39.51 49.63
CA CYS A 3 13.83 38.76 48.56
C CYS A 3 12.80 37.79 49.16
N SER A 4 11.52 38.00 48.85
CA SER A 4 10.41 37.18 49.31
C SER A 4 10.33 35.85 48.54
N TYR A 5 9.90 34.78 49.23
CA TYR A 5 9.57 33.51 48.58
C TYR A 5 8.40 33.72 47.62
N ARG A 6 8.50 33.14 46.42
CA ARG A 6 7.43 33.22 45.42
C ARG A 6 6.52 32.00 45.45
N LYS A 7 5.37 32.12 44.79
CA LYS A 7 4.44 31.01 44.57
C LYS A 7 5.17 29.83 43.92
N GLY A 8 5.07 28.66 44.53
CA GLY A 8 5.72 27.42 44.11
C GLY A 8 7.12 27.19 44.72
N ASN A 9 7.71 28.16 45.42
CA ASN A 9 9.02 27.97 46.08
C ASN A 9 8.89 27.01 47.26
N ILE A 10 9.94 26.22 47.46
CA ILE A 10 10.05 25.23 48.53
C ILE A 10 10.75 25.87 49.73
N LEU A 11 10.06 25.92 50.86
CA LEU A 11 10.55 26.51 52.11
C LEU A 11 11.39 25.50 52.91
N SER A 12 10.89 24.27 53.03
CA SER A 12 11.58 23.21 53.77
C SER A 12 11.23 21.81 53.28
N LEU A 13 12.13 20.86 53.53
CA LEU A 13 11.98 19.44 53.20
C LEU A 13 12.34 18.59 54.41
N LYS A 14 11.40 17.77 54.88
CA LYS A 14 11.58 16.81 55.97
C LYS A 14 11.61 15.39 55.40
N LEU A 15 12.63 14.62 55.79
CA LEU A 15 12.83 13.23 55.39
C LEU A 15 12.79 12.34 56.64
N ARG A 16 12.12 11.20 56.56
CA ARG A 16 12.18 10.14 57.57
C ARG A 16 12.30 8.78 56.90
N ASN A 17 13.30 7.99 57.31
CA ASN A 17 13.60 6.67 56.78
C ASN A 17 13.63 6.62 55.24
N PHE A 18 14.19 7.66 54.62
CA PHE A 18 14.24 7.81 53.17
C PHE A 18 15.69 7.72 52.70
N GLN A 19 15.99 6.68 51.93
CA GLN A 19 17.34 6.31 51.47
C GLN A 19 18.38 6.37 52.59
N THR A 20 19.31 7.33 52.57
CA THR A 20 20.39 7.43 53.56
C THR A 20 19.94 8.06 54.89
N TYR A 21 18.83 8.80 54.90
CA TYR A 21 18.44 9.63 56.05
C TYR A 21 17.47 8.91 57.01
N SER A 22 17.79 8.92 58.32
CA SER A 22 16.88 8.44 59.37
C SER A 22 15.78 9.46 59.68
N GLU A 23 16.14 10.68 60.10
CA GLU A 23 15.22 11.81 60.23
C GLU A 23 16.01 13.12 60.11
N ILE A 24 15.60 14.00 59.19
CA ILE A 24 16.24 15.31 59.02
C ILE A 24 15.26 16.32 58.41
N LYS A 25 15.44 17.61 58.71
CA LYS A 25 14.71 18.72 58.10
C LYS A 25 15.69 19.73 57.51
N PHE A 26 15.56 19.99 56.21
CA PHE A 26 16.28 21.03 55.48
C PHE A 26 15.41 22.27 55.35
N ASN A 27 15.98 23.45 55.58
CA ASN A 27 15.34 24.72 55.27
C ASN A 27 16.07 25.31 54.07
N PHE A 28 15.34 25.79 53.06
CA PHE A 28 15.92 26.36 51.85
C PHE A 28 15.89 27.90 51.88
N GLY A 29 16.52 28.53 50.90
CA GLY A 29 16.48 29.97 50.64
C GLY A 29 15.70 30.26 49.34
N PRO A 30 15.24 31.50 49.13
CA PRO A 30 14.31 31.85 48.04
C PRO A 30 14.94 31.86 46.64
N ASN A 31 16.26 32.03 46.53
CA ASN A 31 16.99 32.15 45.26
C ASN A 31 17.83 30.88 45.03
N LEU A 32 19.15 30.93 45.29
CA LEU A 32 20.06 29.83 45.01
C LEU A 32 20.35 28.99 46.26
N ASN A 33 20.13 27.68 46.16
CA ASN A 33 20.45 26.68 47.18
C ASN A 33 21.57 25.78 46.66
N PHE A 34 22.74 25.88 47.26
CA PHE A 34 23.94 25.14 46.85
C PHE A 34 24.24 24.04 47.86
N ILE A 35 24.06 22.79 47.43
CA ILE A 35 24.18 21.59 48.26
C ILE A 35 25.47 20.88 47.88
N ALA A 36 26.44 20.83 48.80
CA ALA A 36 27.78 20.29 48.55
C ALA A 36 28.17 19.20 49.55
N GLY A 37 29.05 18.28 49.15
CA GLY A 37 29.58 17.23 50.04
C GLY A 37 30.13 16.02 49.29
N PRO A 38 30.93 15.14 49.93
CA PRO A 38 31.61 14.03 49.26
C PRO A 38 30.65 12.96 48.71
N ASN A 39 31.06 12.19 47.69
CA ASN A 39 30.26 11.10 47.12
C ASN A 39 29.82 10.11 48.19
N GLY A 40 28.57 9.64 48.12
CA GLY A 40 27.99 8.75 49.14
C GLY A 40 27.45 9.44 50.40
N SER A 41 27.58 10.76 50.56
CA SER A 41 27.07 11.47 51.75
C SER A 41 25.54 11.66 51.83
N GLY A 42 24.78 11.18 50.83
CA GLY A 42 23.31 11.30 50.80
C GLY A 42 22.76 12.53 50.04
N LYS A 43 23.61 13.33 49.40
CA LYS A 43 23.17 14.53 48.64
C LYS A 43 22.10 14.25 47.59
N SER A 44 22.32 13.26 46.72
CA SER A 44 21.33 12.92 45.70
C SER A 44 20.02 12.39 46.30
N SER A 45 20.02 11.93 47.56
CA SER A 45 18.78 11.58 48.26
C SER A 45 17.90 12.79 48.55
N ILE A 46 18.48 14.00 48.64
CA ILE A 46 17.72 15.26 48.72
C ILE A 46 17.04 15.56 47.38
N ALA A 47 17.76 15.45 46.26
CA ALA A 47 17.19 15.60 44.92
C ALA A 47 16.05 14.59 44.68
N ASN A 48 16.31 13.31 44.96
CA ASN A 48 15.32 12.24 44.83
C ASN A 48 14.08 12.54 45.66
N ALA A 49 14.25 13.03 46.91
CA ALA A 49 13.13 13.35 47.77
C ALA A 49 12.28 14.52 47.24
N LEU A 50 12.91 15.57 46.70
CA LEU A 50 12.21 16.69 46.06
C LEU A 50 11.35 16.22 44.88
N VAL A 51 11.88 15.33 44.04
CA VAL A 51 11.12 14.78 42.90
C VAL A 51 10.02 13.82 43.37
N PHE A 52 10.33 13.04 44.39
CA PHE A 52 9.43 12.05 44.96
C PHE A 52 8.17 12.67 45.58
N VAL A 53 8.31 13.79 46.29
CA VAL A 53 7.20 14.46 46.99
C VAL A 53 6.20 15.12 46.04
N PHE A 54 6.61 15.48 44.82
CA PHE A 54 5.77 16.16 43.82
C PHE A 54 5.17 15.23 42.76
N GLY A 55 5.18 13.91 42.96
CA GLY A 55 4.57 12.98 41.99
C GLY A 55 5.54 12.14 41.18
N GLY A 56 6.85 12.35 41.33
CA GLY A 56 7.87 11.66 40.53
C GLY A 56 7.79 10.15 40.67
N THR A 57 7.99 9.45 39.54
CA THR A 57 8.01 8.00 39.49
C THR A 57 9.44 7.48 39.61
N PRO A 58 9.66 6.19 39.97
CA PRO A 58 10.99 5.60 39.94
C PRO A 58 11.69 5.73 38.58
N LYS A 59 10.93 5.75 37.46
CA LYS A 59 11.46 6.03 36.11
C LYS A 59 11.98 7.47 35.96
N THR A 60 11.29 8.45 36.54
CA THR A 60 11.70 9.86 36.51
C THR A 60 12.99 10.11 37.31
N ILE A 61 13.19 9.34 38.39
CA ILE A 61 14.31 9.49 39.33
C ILE A 61 15.57 8.70 38.90
N GLY A 62 15.41 7.64 38.08
CA GLY A 62 16.50 6.91 37.42
C GLY A 62 17.16 5.78 38.20
N LYS A 63 17.03 5.74 39.54
CA LYS A 63 17.87 4.85 40.39
C LYS A 63 17.32 3.46 40.70
N SER A 64 16.01 3.21 40.61
CA SER A 64 15.41 1.92 40.99
C SER A 64 14.08 1.65 40.29
N LYS A 65 13.63 0.39 40.27
CA LYS A 65 12.36 -0.03 39.62
C LYS A 65 11.15 0.08 40.56
N ASN A 66 11.35 -0.08 41.88
CA ASN A 66 10.27 -0.07 42.87
C ASN A 66 10.34 1.16 43.79
N ILE A 67 9.17 1.55 44.31
CA ILE A 67 9.03 2.67 45.25
C ILE A 67 9.56 2.28 46.64
N SER A 68 9.44 0.99 47.01
CA SER A 68 10.00 0.42 48.24
C SER A 68 11.52 0.61 48.37
N ASP A 69 12.25 0.67 47.25
CA ASP A 69 13.72 0.78 47.23
C ASP A 69 14.21 2.16 47.71
N TYR A 70 13.31 3.13 47.84
CA TYR A 70 13.60 4.46 48.38
C TYR A 70 13.48 4.52 49.92
N ILE A 71 13.02 3.45 50.56
CA ILE A 71 13.00 3.33 52.02
C ILE A 71 14.40 2.95 52.49
N LYS A 72 14.82 3.50 53.63
CA LYS A 72 16.10 3.16 54.24
C LYS A 72 16.16 1.65 54.57
N PHE A 73 17.33 1.03 54.35
CA PHE A 73 17.57 -0.38 54.69
C PHE A 73 17.18 -0.66 56.16
N ASP A 74 16.56 -1.82 56.41
CA ASP A 74 16.00 -2.25 57.71
C ASP A 74 14.84 -1.42 58.28
N THR A 75 14.09 -0.66 57.46
CA THR A 75 12.92 0.08 57.93
C THR A 75 11.63 -0.31 57.20
N VAL A 76 10.50 -0.31 57.92
CA VAL A 76 9.19 -0.78 57.43
C VAL A 76 8.44 0.31 56.66
N ASP A 77 8.59 1.57 57.09
CA ASP A 77 7.95 2.74 56.52
C ASP A 77 8.88 3.95 56.48
N GLY A 78 8.60 4.85 55.55
CA GLY A 78 9.31 6.12 55.38
C GLY A 78 8.41 7.19 54.78
N TYR A 79 8.79 8.45 54.95
CA TYR A 79 8.05 9.56 54.35
C TYR A 79 8.95 10.73 53.96
N VAL A 80 8.46 11.47 52.96
CA VAL A 80 9.00 12.75 52.53
C VAL A 80 7.91 13.80 52.65
N GLU A 81 8.24 14.95 53.21
CA GLU A 81 7.32 16.05 53.44
C GLU A 81 7.96 17.37 53.00
N ALA A 82 7.32 18.09 52.09
CA ALA A 82 7.77 19.38 51.59
C ALA A 82 6.76 20.48 51.90
N VAL A 83 7.29 21.64 52.26
CA VAL A 83 6.51 22.84 52.58
C VAL A 83 6.70 23.85 51.45
N ILE A 84 5.61 24.22 50.78
CA ILE A 84 5.60 25.02 49.55
C ILE A 84 4.82 26.32 49.77
N LYS A 85 5.28 27.42 49.19
CA LYS A 85 4.57 28.69 49.19
C LYS A 85 3.45 28.70 48.14
N ILE A 86 2.19 28.95 48.50
CA ILE A 86 1.08 29.11 47.54
C ILE A 86 0.83 30.59 47.24
N SER A 87 0.76 31.41 48.29
CA SER A 87 0.44 32.85 48.23
C SER A 87 1.25 33.60 49.29
N ASP A 88 1.23 34.93 49.30
CA ASP A 88 2.05 35.76 50.21
C ASP A 88 1.84 35.45 51.71
N GLU A 89 0.68 34.90 52.10
CA GLU A 89 0.39 34.44 53.46
C GLU A 89 0.18 32.92 53.58
N GLU A 90 -0.07 32.21 52.47
CA GLU A 90 -0.49 30.80 52.48
C GLU A 90 0.65 29.82 52.13
N VAL A 91 0.76 28.75 52.91
CA VAL A 91 1.75 27.69 52.76
C VAL A 91 1.06 26.33 52.73
N CYS A 92 1.48 25.46 51.82
CA CYS A 92 0.98 24.09 51.71
C CYS A 92 2.04 23.08 52.17
N THR A 93 1.61 22.08 52.91
CA THR A 93 2.44 20.92 53.22
C THR A 93 2.00 19.75 52.35
N VAL A 94 2.93 19.19 51.56
CA VAL A 94 2.71 17.98 50.76
C VAL A 94 3.56 16.87 51.34
N LYS A 95 2.93 15.76 51.70
CA LYS A 95 3.60 14.61 52.29
C LYS A 95 3.27 13.33 51.54
N ARG A 96 4.30 12.55 51.23
CA ARG A 96 4.21 11.23 50.61
C ARG A 96 4.81 10.19 51.53
N THR A 97 4.02 9.17 51.86
CA THR A 97 4.43 8.06 52.73
C THR A 97 4.59 6.78 51.90
N ILE A 98 5.52 5.91 52.27
CA ILE A 98 5.82 4.66 51.59
C ILE A 98 5.84 3.53 52.62
N ARG A 99 5.32 2.35 52.24
CA ARG A 99 5.43 1.12 53.04
C ARG A 99 6.15 0.04 52.23
N ALA A 100 7.16 -0.59 52.84
CA ALA A 100 8.02 -1.56 52.17
C ALA A 100 7.25 -2.82 51.70
N HIS A 101 6.33 -3.31 52.52
CA HIS A 101 5.64 -4.61 52.32
C HIS A 101 4.58 -4.58 51.22
N SER A 102 3.94 -3.43 50.99
CA SER A 102 2.83 -3.29 50.03
C SER A 102 3.24 -2.56 48.74
N ASN A 103 4.45 -2.01 48.68
CA ASN A 103 4.91 -1.11 47.61
C ASN A 103 3.88 0.00 47.28
N THR A 104 3.07 0.39 48.27
CA THR A 104 2.04 1.42 48.14
C THR A 104 2.54 2.76 48.69
N SER A 105 2.08 3.85 48.07
CA SER A 105 2.35 5.20 48.56
C SER A 105 1.05 5.97 48.81
N ASN A 106 0.92 6.55 50.01
CA ASN A 106 -0.22 7.39 50.37
C ASN A 106 0.20 8.87 50.37
N TRP A 107 -0.73 9.73 49.98
CA TRP A 107 -0.52 11.17 49.80
C TRP A 107 -1.31 11.96 50.84
N PHE A 108 -0.71 13.03 51.33
CA PHE A 108 -1.31 13.92 52.30
C PHE A 108 -1.07 15.39 51.90
N LYS A 109 -2.12 16.21 52.00
CA LYS A 109 -2.07 17.67 51.84
C LYS A 109 -2.47 18.29 53.17
N ASN A 110 -1.61 19.12 53.76
CA ASN A 110 -1.82 19.71 55.09
C ASN A 110 -2.23 18.66 56.14
N ASN A 111 -1.59 17.49 56.11
CA ASN A 111 -1.87 16.31 56.95
C ASN A 111 -3.23 15.60 56.71
N ILE A 112 -4.00 16.01 55.69
CA ILE A 112 -5.25 15.36 55.29
C ILE A 112 -4.94 14.35 54.16
N PRO A 113 -5.41 13.09 54.23
CA PRO A 113 -5.19 12.11 53.18
C PRO A 113 -5.93 12.53 51.89
N VAL A 114 -5.22 12.53 50.77
CA VAL A 114 -5.74 12.96 49.45
C VAL A 114 -5.40 11.96 48.37
N THR A 115 -6.11 12.02 47.25
CA THR A 115 -5.80 11.20 46.08
C THR A 115 -4.56 11.72 45.34
N LYS A 116 -3.91 10.84 44.55
CA LYS A 116 -2.79 11.24 43.67
C LYS A 116 -3.22 12.35 42.68
N ILE A 117 -4.46 12.30 42.19
CA ILE A 117 -5.01 13.24 41.20
C ILE A 117 -5.07 14.66 41.79
N GLU A 118 -5.48 14.80 43.06
CA GLU A 118 -5.53 16.09 43.75
C GLU A 118 -4.14 16.69 44.01
N ILE A 119 -3.12 15.86 44.29
CA ILE A 119 -1.74 16.33 44.37
C ILE A 119 -1.23 16.74 42.99
N GLN A 120 -1.56 15.98 41.94
CA GLN A 120 -1.17 16.32 40.58
C GLN A 120 -1.81 17.63 40.09
N SER A 121 -3.08 17.89 40.42
CA SER A 121 -3.74 19.16 40.08
C SER A 121 -3.13 20.34 40.86
N LEU A 122 -2.78 20.14 42.14
CA LEU A 122 -2.04 21.13 42.94
C LEU A 122 -0.67 21.44 42.33
N VAL A 123 0.11 20.41 42.02
CA VAL A 123 1.43 20.49 41.39
C VAL A 123 1.34 21.21 40.04
N GLN A 124 0.34 20.89 39.20
CA GLN A 124 0.07 21.58 37.94
C GLN A 124 -0.31 23.06 38.14
N SER A 125 -1.17 23.39 39.11
CA SER A 125 -1.54 24.79 39.42
C SER A 125 -0.38 25.66 39.92
N LEU A 126 0.69 25.02 40.38
CA LEU A 126 1.93 25.66 40.82
C LEU A 126 3.00 25.67 39.71
N ASN A 127 2.68 25.18 38.51
CA ASN A 127 3.62 24.97 37.39
C ASN A 127 4.84 24.13 37.77
N ILE A 128 4.67 23.15 38.67
CA ILE A 128 5.71 22.18 39.00
C ILE A 128 5.52 20.98 38.07
N ASN A 129 6.48 20.71 37.20
CA ASN A 129 6.53 19.50 36.37
C ASN A 129 7.82 18.73 36.66
N VAL A 130 7.71 17.65 37.41
CA VAL A 130 8.84 16.79 37.79
C VAL A 130 9.36 15.92 36.64
N ASP A 131 8.57 15.70 35.60
CA ASP A 131 8.96 14.91 34.43
C ASP A 131 9.68 15.77 33.36
N ASN A 132 9.59 17.11 33.47
CA ASN A 132 10.25 18.06 32.58
C ASN A 132 11.75 18.20 32.91
N LEU A 133 12.60 17.90 31.92
CA LEU A 133 14.06 18.05 31.97
C LEU A 133 14.55 19.46 32.36
N CYS A 134 13.77 20.50 32.06
CA CYS A 134 14.09 21.88 32.42
C CYS A 134 13.91 22.16 33.92
N GLN A 135 13.07 21.41 34.61
CA GLN A 135 12.83 21.62 36.03
C GLN A 135 13.66 20.67 36.89
N PHE A 136 13.82 19.42 36.46
CA PHE A 136 14.65 18.43 37.12
C PHE A 136 15.66 17.83 36.16
N LEU A 137 16.93 18.09 36.41
CA LEU A 137 18.05 17.53 35.66
C LEU A 137 18.80 16.51 36.52
N PRO A 138 18.42 15.22 36.50
CA PRO A 138 19.15 14.17 37.20
C PRO A 138 20.49 13.90 36.52
N GLN A 139 21.47 13.47 37.34
CA GLN A 139 22.83 13.14 36.92
C GLN A 139 22.90 12.26 35.64
N GLU A 140 22.09 11.20 35.58
CA GLU A 140 22.12 10.24 34.47
C GLU A 140 21.62 10.85 33.14
N LYS A 141 20.63 11.76 33.21
CA LYS A 141 19.98 12.35 32.03
C LYS A 141 20.80 13.43 31.32
N VAL A 142 21.78 14.06 31.98
CA VAL A 142 22.71 15.01 31.31
C VAL A 142 23.53 14.28 30.25
N SER A 143 23.95 13.06 30.56
CA SER A 143 24.71 12.22 29.62
C SER A 143 23.83 11.69 28.47
N GLU A 144 22.57 11.38 28.75
CA GLU A 144 21.57 10.94 27.74
C GLU A 144 21.21 12.06 26.77
N PHE A 145 21.03 13.29 27.27
CA PHE A 145 20.70 14.46 26.44
C PHE A 145 21.73 14.68 25.33
N SER A 146 22.99 14.45 25.66
CA SER A 146 24.13 14.57 24.75
C SER A 146 24.21 13.46 23.67
N ARG A 147 23.31 12.48 23.72
CA ARG A 147 23.16 11.37 22.77
C ARG A 147 21.88 11.47 21.94
N LEU A 148 20.99 12.43 22.25
CA LEU A 148 19.73 12.61 21.53
C LEU A 148 19.98 12.99 20.08
N SER A 149 19.15 12.48 19.18
CA SER A 149 19.15 12.88 17.78
C SER A 149 18.60 14.31 17.62
N PRO A 150 18.89 15.00 16.50
CA PRO A 150 18.30 16.32 16.22
C PRO A 150 16.76 16.34 16.31
N GLU A 151 16.11 15.24 15.93
CA GLU A 151 14.65 15.08 15.97
C GLU A 151 14.12 14.97 17.40
N GLU A 152 14.81 14.21 18.25
CA GLU A 152 14.52 14.06 19.67
C GLU A 152 14.78 15.36 20.43
N LEU A 153 15.87 16.07 20.11
CA LEU A 153 16.17 17.39 20.66
C LEU A 153 15.07 18.41 20.36
N LEU A 154 14.51 18.39 19.14
CA LEU A 154 13.36 19.21 18.79
C LEU A 154 12.14 18.81 19.64
N GLN A 155 11.86 17.51 19.78
CA GLN A 155 10.72 17.05 20.55
C GLN A 155 10.80 17.48 22.03
N GLU A 156 11.93 17.24 22.68
CA GLU A 156 12.18 17.69 24.06
C GLU A 156 12.07 19.22 24.17
N THR A 157 12.57 19.96 23.18
CA THR A 157 12.44 21.42 23.16
C THR A 157 10.97 21.86 23.07
N LEU A 158 10.15 21.21 22.24
CA LEU A 158 8.72 21.51 22.10
C LEU A 158 7.91 21.11 23.34
N GLU A 159 8.28 20.01 24.01
CA GLU A 159 7.65 19.57 25.27
C GLU A 159 7.85 20.57 26.41
N THR A 160 8.90 21.39 26.35
CA THR A 160 9.17 22.44 27.34
C THR A 160 8.41 23.74 27.07
N SER A 161 7.83 23.89 25.88
CA SER A 161 7.09 25.08 25.48
C SER A 161 5.72 25.16 26.16
N THR A 162 5.18 26.38 26.31
CA THR A 162 3.88 26.62 26.93
C THR A 162 2.70 26.20 26.05
N ASP A 163 2.88 26.15 24.73
CA ASP A 163 1.83 25.83 23.76
C ASP A 163 1.82 24.34 23.41
N LYS A 164 1.01 23.58 24.17
CA LYS A 164 0.85 22.13 23.99
C LYS A 164 0.21 21.75 22.64
N ASN A 165 -0.37 22.70 21.91
CA ASN A 165 -1.02 22.42 20.63
C ASN A 165 -0.01 22.13 19.51
N ILE A 166 1.24 22.59 19.63
CA ILE A 166 2.25 22.42 18.57
C ILE A 166 2.61 20.94 18.38
N ILE A 167 2.65 20.17 19.47
CA ILE A 167 2.95 18.73 19.42
C ILE A 167 1.81 17.97 18.73
N SER A 168 0.56 18.26 19.10
CA SER A 168 -0.60 17.61 18.48
C SER A 168 -0.79 18.01 17.01
N GLU A 169 -0.51 19.28 16.66
CA GLU A 169 -0.49 19.75 15.28
C GLU A 169 0.62 19.07 14.47
N LYS A 170 1.83 18.88 15.03
CA LYS A 170 2.93 18.12 14.38
C LYS A 170 2.56 16.66 14.17
N GLU A 171 1.90 16.01 15.14
CA GLU A 171 1.40 14.64 14.97
C GLU A 171 0.31 14.54 13.91
N ASN A 172 -0.60 15.51 13.85
CA ASN A 172 -1.62 15.60 12.80
C ASN A 172 -0.99 15.77 11.41
N LEU A 173 0.02 16.63 11.29
CA LEU A 173 0.79 16.81 10.05
C LEU A 173 1.42 15.48 9.60
N LYS A 174 2.03 14.74 10.51
CA LYS A 174 2.59 13.40 10.23
C LYS A 174 1.53 12.40 9.76
N LEU A 175 0.32 12.44 10.35
CA LEU A 175 -0.80 11.60 9.91
C LEU A 175 -1.27 11.96 8.50
N LEU A 176 -1.37 13.25 8.19
CA LEU A 176 -1.75 13.74 6.86
C LEU A 176 -0.70 13.36 5.80
N GLU A 177 0.59 13.55 6.09
CA GLU A 177 1.69 13.13 5.20
C GLU A 177 1.64 11.61 4.90
N ASN A 178 1.38 10.78 5.91
CA ASN A 178 1.23 9.34 5.72
C ASN A 178 -0.02 8.98 4.89
N ASN A 179 -1.12 9.72 5.05
CA ASN A 179 -2.31 9.52 4.25
C ASN A 179 -2.09 9.91 2.78
N LEU A 180 -1.29 10.95 2.53
CA LEU A 180 -0.91 11.34 1.17
C LEU A 180 -0.13 10.23 0.47
N ILE A 181 0.86 9.62 1.14
CA ILE A 181 1.62 8.47 0.61
C ILE A 181 0.69 7.29 0.27
N LYS A 182 -0.29 6.99 1.13
CA LYS A 182 -1.28 5.93 0.85
C LYS A 182 -2.12 6.23 -0.39
N ILE A 183 -2.55 7.47 -0.57
CA ILE A 183 -3.34 7.88 -1.74
C ILE A 183 -2.49 7.83 -3.01
N GLU A 184 -1.23 8.24 -2.97
CA GLU A 184 -0.31 8.12 -4.10
C GLU A 184 -0.12 6.66 -4.52
N ASN A 185 0.10 5.75 -3.57
CA ASN A 185 0.17 4.32 -3.86
C ASN A 185 -1.14 3.77 -4.47
N ASN A 186 -2.29 4.25 -4.01
CA ASN A 186 -3.58 3.86 -4.60
C ASN A 186 -3.74 4.37 -6.04
N ILE A 187 -3.30 5.60 -6.32
CA ILE A 187 -3.31 6.15 -7.69
C ILE A 187 -2.42 5.30 -8.61
N ASP A 188 -1.22 4.93 -8.17
CA ASP A 188 -0.31 4.07 -8.95
C ASP A 188 -0.91 2.69 -9.25
N VAL A 189 -1.62 2.09 -8.28
CA VAL A 189 -2.32 0.80 -8.48
C VAL A 189 -3.45 0.96 -9.50
N VAL A 190 -4.23 2.04 -9.40
CA VAL A 190 -5.32 2.36 -10.33
C VAL A 190 -4.78 2.60 -11.75
N ASP A 191 -3.65 3.29 -11.88
CA ASP A 191 -3.02 3.57 -13.17
C ASP A 191 -2.50 2.31 -13.86
N LYS A 192 -1.82 1.42 -13.13
CA LYS A 192 -1.41 0.11 -13.68
C LYS A 192 -2.61 -0.71 -14.15
N ARG A 193 -3.73 -0.66 -13.42
CA ARG A 193 -4.96 -1.37 -13.81
C ARG A 193 -5.61 -0.76 -15.05
N LYS A 194 -5.61 0.58 -15.14
CA LYS A 194 -6.10 1.33 -16.29
C LYS A 194 -5.32 0.95 -17.55
N GLU A 195 -3.98 1.01 -17.50
CA GLU A 195 -3.12 0.65 -18.63
C GLU A 195 -3.35 -0.78 -19.10
N GLY A 196 -3.56 -1.72 -18.18
CA GLY A 196 -3.88 -3.11 -18.50
C GLY A 196 -5.19 -3.25 -19.30
N ILE A 197 -6.25 -2.54 -18.90
CA ILE A 197 -7.55 -2.58 -19.58
C ILE A 197 -7.51 -1.84 -20.92
N GLU A 198 -6.82 -0.70 -21.00
CA GLU A 198 -6.68 0.06 -22.25
C GLU A 198 -5.95 -0.74 -23.34
N LYS A 199 -4.93 -1.53 -22.97
CA LYS A 199 -4.26 -2.45 -23.90
C LYS A 199 -5.24 -3.48 -24.48
N VAL A 200 -5.98 -4.16 -23.61
CA VAL A 200 -6.98 -5.17 -24.03
C VAL A 200 -8.08 -4.54 -24.90
N MET A 201 -8.58 -3.35 -24.54
CA MET A 201 -9.58 -2.65 -25.36
C MET A 201 -9.04 -2.25 -26.73
N ASN A 202 -7.78 -1.83 -26.83
CA ASN A 202 -7.19 -1.47 -28.12
C ASN A 202 -7.07 -2.69 -29.05
N ASP A 203 -6.81 -3.87 -28.50
CA ASP A 203 -6.81 -5.11 -29.28
C ASP A 203 -8.24 -5.46 -29.74
N MET A 204 -9.24 -5.33 -28.87
CA MET A 204 -10.64 -5.64 -29.19
C MET A 204 -11.28 -4.67 -30.18
N LYS A 205 -10.84 -3.39 -30.24
CA LYS A 205 -11.37 -2.39 -31.19
C LYS A 205 -11.32 -2.86 -32.64
N ARG A 206 -10.24 -3.55 -33.03
CA ARG A 206 -10.06 -4.06 -34.40
C ARG A 206 -11.11 -5.09 -34.79
N ASP A 207 -11.60 -5.87 -33.82
CA ASP A 207 -12.61 -6.89 -34.05
C ASP A 207 -14.03 -6.33 -33.95
N VAL A 208 -14.24 -5.27 -33.16
CA VAL A 208 -15.50 -4.49 -33.16
C VAL A 208 -15.71 -3.79 -34.50
N GLU A 209 -14.67 -3.23 -35.12
CA GLU A 209 -14.77 -2.61 -36.46
C GLU A 209 -15.28 -3.60 -37.52
N LYS A 210 -14.77 -4.84 -37.52
CA LYS A 210 -15.25 -5.92 -38.41
C LYS A 210 -16.71 -6.30 -38.14
N PHE A 211 -17.14 -6.24 -36.87
CA PHE A 211 -18.53 -6.50 -36.51
C PHE A 211 -19.48 -5.41 -37.01
N VAL A 212 -19.08 -4.14 -36.92
CA VAL A 212 -19.86 -3.01 -37.46
C VAL A 212 -20.02 -3.13 -38.98
N GLU A 213 -19.01 -3.64 -39.69
CA GLU A 213 -19.13 -3.96 -41.12
C GLU A 213 -20.14 -5.08 -41.40
N LYS A 214 -20.16 -6.13 -40.56
CA LYS A 214 -21.16 -7.21 -40.63
C LYS A 214 -22.59 -6.69 -40.45
N GLU A 215 -22.85 -5.85 -39.45
CA GLU A 215 -24.18 -5.27 -39.21
C GLU A 215 -24.69 -4.47 -40.43
N LYS A 216 -23.81 -3.67 -41.06
CA LYS A 216 -24.17 -2.93 -42.28
C LYS A 216 -24.57 -3.86 -43.43
N MET A 217 -23.92 -5.01 -43.57
CA MET A 217 -24.28 -6.01 -44.58
C MET A 217 -25.62 -6.70 -44.25
N GLU A 218 -25.87 -7.02 -42.97
CA GLU A 218 -27.14 -7.59 -42.53
C GLU A 218 -28.32 -6.62 -42.74
N GLU A 219 -28.14 -5.33 -42.47
CA GLU A 219 -29.14 -4.30 -42.78
C GLU A 219 -29.43 -4.23 -44.29
N LYS A 220 -28.40 -4.29 -45.14
CA LYS A 220 -28.58 -4.29 -46.60
C LYS A 220 -29.42 -5.48 -47.08
N ILE A 221 -29.21 -6.68 -46.52
CA ILE A 221 -30.00 -7.87 -46.84
C ILE A 221 -31.44 -7.74 -46.32
N LYS A 222 -31.64 -7.20 -45.11
CA LYS A 222 -32.99 -6.92 -44.59
C LYS A 222 -33.78 -6.01 -45.54
N LEU A 223 -33.15 -4.94 -46.04
CA LEU A 223 -33.76 -4.02 -47.02
C LEU A 223 -34.17 -4.73 -48.32
N MET A 224 -33.33 -5.63 -48.85
CA MET A 224 -33.63 -6.41 -50.06
C MET A 224 -34.81 -7.38 -49.84
N LYS A 225 -34.93 -8.00 -48.66
CA LYS A 225 -36.06 -8.88 -48.30
C LYS A 225 -37.38 -8.10 -48.18
N ILE A 226 -37.34 -6.89 -47.63
CA ILE A 226 -38.53 -6.02 -47.54
C ILE A 226 -39.07 -5.69 -48.94
N LYS A 227 -38.19 -5.43 -49.93
CA LYS A 227 -38.61 -5.16 -51.32
C LYS A 227 -39.34 -6.37 -51.95
N LYS A 228 -38.95 -7.60 -51.60
CA LYS A 228 -39.59 -8.84 -52.08
C LYS A 228 -41.03 -9.00 -51.55
N GLU A 229 -41.24 -8.75 -50.26
CA GLU A 229 -42.57 -8.80 -49.62
C GLU A 229 -43.57 -7.80 -50.23
N TRP A 230 -43.07 -6.64 -50.67
CA TRP A 230 -43.88 -5.62 -51.34
C TRP A 230 -44.52 -6.12 -52.64
N ILE A 231 -43.77 -6.91 -53.42
CA ILE A 231 -44.24 -7.49 -54.69
C ILE A 231 -45.29 -8.58 -54.45
N ILE A 232 -45.18 -9.35 -53.36
CA ILE A 232 -46.14 -10.40 -52.97
C ILE A 232 -47.48 -9.80 -52.52
N PHE A 233 -47.45 -8.62 -51.88
CA PHE A 233 -48.64 -7.90 -51.44
C PHE A 233 -49.59 -7.54 -52.59
N GLU A 234 -49.07 -7.08 -53.73
CA GLU A 234 -49.89 -6.66 -54.88
C GLU A 234 -50.72 -7.82 -55.47
N ILE A 235 -50.19 -9.04 -55.42
CA ILE A 235 -50.86 -10.24 -55.93
C ILE A 235 -52.07 -10.61 -55.07
N ASN A 236 -51.92 -10.59 -53.74
CA ASN A 236 -52.98 -10.96 -52.80
C ASN A 236 -54.17 -9.97 -52.79
N GLN A 237 -53.96 -8.72 -53.21
CA GLN A 237 -54.99 -7.68 -53.18
C GLN A 237 -56.14 -7.97 -54.16
N LYS A 238 -55.84 -8.66 -55.27
CA LYS A 238 -56.83 -9.07 -56.28
C LYS A 238 -57.78 -10.17 -55.78
N ASN A 239 -57.35 -11.06 -54.88
CA ASN A 239 -58.18 -12.15 -54.36
C ASN A 239 -59.21 -11.67 -53.31
N TYR A 240 -58.95 -10.55 -52.64
CA TYR A 240 -59.83 -9.99 -51.60
C TYR A 240 -61.16 -9.45 -52.14
N THR A 241 -61.20 -9.00 -53.40
CA THR A 241 -62.39 -8.39 -53.98
C THR A 241 -63.50 -9.40 -54.28
N GLU A 242 -63.18 -10.65 -54.58
CA GLU A 242 -64.16 -11.69 -54.96
C GLU A 242 -65.00 -12.20 -53.78
N ILE A 243 -64.41 -12.38 -52.59
CA ILE A 243 -65.14 -12.82 -51.38
C ILE A 243 -66.19 -11.76 -50.96
N GLY A 244 -66.01 -10.50 -51.34
CA GLY A 244 -66.91 -9.41 -50.95
C GLY A 244 -68.35 -9.53 -51.44
N ASN A 245 -68.59 -10.22 -52.54
CA ASN A 245 -69.93 -10.32 -53.14
C ASN A 245 -70.82 -11.35 -52.42
N LYS A 246 -70.24 -12.40 -51.83
CA LYS A 246 -70.99 -13.45 -51.10
C LYS A 246 -71.61 -12.97 -49.77
N ILE A 247 -71.08 -11.89 -49.19
CA ILE A 247 -71.55 -11.33 -47.91
C ILE A 247 -72.87 -10.56 -48.05
N LYS A 248 -73.20 -10.04 -49.24
CA LYS A 248 -74.42 -9.24 -49.44
C LYS A 248 -75.70 -10.06 -49.25
N VAL A 249 -75.74 -11.29 -49.75
CA VAL A 249 -76.92 -12.18 -49.72
C VAL A 249 -77.30 -12.61 -48.30
N LEU A 250 -76.35 -12.68 -47.37
CA LEU A 250 -76.62 -13.03 -45.97
C LEU A 250 -77.28 -11.91 -45.16
N LYS A 251 -77.20 -10.65 -45.60
CA LYS A 251 -77.77 -9.51 -44.86
C LYS A 251 -79.28 -9.41 -44.97
N GLU A 252 -79.87 -9.83 -46.10
CA GLU A 252 -81.32 -9.74 -46.34
C GLU A 252 -82.13 -10.65 -45.39
N LYS A 253 -81.57 -11.79 -44.94
CA LYS A 253 -82.23 -12.70 -43.99
C LYS A 253 -82.28 -12.18 -42.54
N ILE A 254 -81.43 -11.20 -42.19
CA ILE A 254 -81.39 -10.62 -40.83
C ILE A 254 -82.48 -9.55 -40.67
N GLU A 255 -82.98 -8.97 -41.76
CA GLU A 255 -84.01 -7.94 -41.70
C GLU A 255 -85.39 -8.51 -41.31
N GLU A 256 -85.73 -9.75 -41.68
CA GLU A 256 -86.98 -10.43 -41.31
C GLU A 256 -87.13 -10.68 -39.79
N GLU A 257 -86.08 -11.10 -39.09
CA GLU A 257 -86.14 -11.36 -37.63
C GLU A 257 -86.25 -10.08 -36.79
N ASN A 258 -85.84 -8.92 -37.33
CA ASN A 258 -85.90 -7.65 -36.61
C ASN A 258 -87.33 -7.09 -36.52
N GLU A 259 -88.25 -7.49 -37.40
CA GLU A 259 -89.65 -7.02 -37.35
C GLU A 259 -90.42 -7.60 -36.13
N ASN A 260 -90.15 -8.84 -35.74
CA ASN A 260 -90.74 -9.46 -34.53
C ASN A 260 -90.30 -8.78 -33.22
N LEU A 261 -89.16 -8.10 -33.23
CA LEU A 261 -88.57 -7.41 -32.07
C LEU A 261 -89.34 -6.13 -31.71
N ILE A 262 -90.07 -5.55 -32.67
CA ILE A 262 -90.82 -4.30 -32.48
C ILE A 262 -92.12 -4.53 -31.70
N GLU A 263 -92.72 -5.71 -31.80
CA GLU A 263 -94.01 -6.03 -31.18
C GLU A 263 -93.90 -6.22 -29.64
N ILE A 264 -92.81 -6.85 -29.17
CA ILE A 264 -92.54 -7.06 -27.73
C ILE A 264 -92.23 -5.73 -27.01
N ASN A 265 -91.63 -4.76 -27.71
CA ASN A 265 -91.29 -3.46 -27.12
C ASN A 265 -92.53 -2.63 -26.76
N LYS A 266 -93.66 -2.80 -27.46
CA LYS A 266 -94.90 -2.07 -27.14
C LYS A 266 -95.55 -2.50 -25.82
N ALA A 267 -95.41 -3.75 -25.41
CA ALA A 267 -95.97 -4.25 -24.14
C ALA A 267 -95.25 -3.71 -22.89
N ILE A 268 -93.99 -3.26 -23.03
CA ILE A 268 -93.19 -2.72 -21.92
C ILE A 268 -93.57 -1.25 -21.61
N GLU A 269 -94.03 -0.49 -22.61
CA GLU A 269 -94.37 0.94 -22.43
C GLU A 269 -95.71 1.16 -21.69
N GLU A 270 -96.64 0.20 -21.71
CA GLU A 270 -97.93 0.32 -21.02
C GLU A 270 -97.81 0.19 -19.47
N GLU A 271 -96.87 -0.59 -18.93
CA GLU A 271 -96.68 -0.73 -17.47
C GLU A 271 -95.88 0.43 -16.83
N GLN A 272 -95.19 1.27 -17.60
CA GLN A 272 -94.33 2.33 -17.06
C GLN A 272 -95.05 3.65 -16.69
N ASN A 273 -96.29 3.87 -17.14
CA ASN A 273 -97.00 5.15 -16.99
C ASN A 273 -98.03 5.21 -15.83
N ASP A 274 -97.82 4.47 -14.74
CA ASP A 274 -98.79 4.34 -13.64
C ASP A 274 -98.63 5.39 -12.51
N SER A 275 -99.75 5.93 -12.02
CA SER A 275 -99.85 7.15 -11.18
C SER A 275 -99.38 7.03 -9.71
N GLN A 276 -98.99 5.82 -9.27
CA GLN A 276 -98.59 5.54 -7.88
C GLN A 276 -97.18 6.04 -7.50
N PHE A 277 -96.31 6.29 -8.48
CA PHE A 277 -94.94 6.77 -8.24
C PHE A 277 -94.88 8.20 -7.65
N ILE A 278 -95.84 9.07 -8.00
CA ILE A 278 -95.84 10.50 -7.58
C ILE A 278 -96.26 10.68 -6.10
N ASN A 279 -97.08 9.77 -5.56
CA ASN A 279 -97.60 9.86 -4.18
C ASN A 279 -96.54 9.48 -3.10
N PHE A 280 -95.49 8.74 -3.47
CA PHE A 280 -94.39 8.36 -2.57
C PHE A 280 -93.49 9.56 -2.22
N ASP A 281 -93.20 10.43 -3.20
CA ASP A 281 -92.28 11.56 -3.01
C ASP A 281 -92.83 12.62 -2.03
N GLY A 282 -94.14 12.84 -2.01
CA GLY A 282 -94.79 13.79 -1.08
C GLY A 282 -94.66 13.37 0.39
N LYS A 283 -94.92 12.11 0.73
CA LYS A 283 -94.80 11.59 2.11
C LYS A 283 -93.35 11.57 2.61
N LEU A 284 -92.39 11.47 1.69
CA LEU A 284 -90.96 11.43 2.01
C LEU A 284 -90.42 12.80 2.47
N VAL A 285 -91.02 13.90 2.03
CA VAL A 285 -90.65 15.26 2.46
C VAL A 285 -91.09 15.54 3.90
N ASP A 286 -92.31 15.13 4.28
CA ASP A 286 -92.83 15.33 5.64
C ASP A 286 -92.05 14.54 6.70
N PHE A 287 -91.56 13.35 6.36
CA PHE A 287 -90.65 12.58 7.21
C PHE A 287 -89.37 13.36 7.53
N LYS A 288 -88.76 14.00 6.51
CA LYS A 288 -87.50 14.75 6.67
C LYS A 288 -87.65 15.93 7.64
N ASN A 289 -88.77 16.64 7.62
CA ASN A 289 -89.00 17.79 8.50
C ASN A 289 -89.10 17.40 9.98
N ARG A 290 -89.76 16.28 10.30
CA ARG A 290 -89.83 15.77 11.68
C ARG A 290 -88.47 15.30 12.18
N ASN A 291 -87.70 14.63 11.32
CA ASN A 291 -86.35 14.16 11.64
C ASN A 291 -85.41 15.32 12.02
N ASN A 292 -85.48 16.45 11.29
CA ASN A 292 -84.63 17.62 11.55
C ASN A 292 -84.84 18.24 12.95
N LYS A 293 -86.05 18.19 13.52
CA LYS A 293 -86.32 18.71 14.88
C LYS A 293 -85.68 17.84 15.97
N LEU A 294 -85.68 16.51 15.78
CA LEU A 294 -85.00 15.58 16.69
C LEU A 294 -83.49 15.79 16.65
N ASP A 295 -82.92 15.99 15.47
CA ASP A 295 -81.49 16.24 15.29
C ASP A 295 -80.97 17.44 16.10
N CYS A 296 -81.73 18.54 16.18
CA CYS A 296 -81.32 19.71 16.97
C CYS A 296 -81.18 19.42 18.48
N LYS A 297 -82.02 18.56 19.06
CA LYS A 297 -81.91 18.16 20.47
C LYS A 297 -80.79 17.15 20.69
N ILE A 298 -80.58 16.24 19.75
CA ILE A 298 -79.44 15.31 19.76
C ILE A 298 -78.12 16.08 19.74
N LYS A 299 -78.02 17.18 18.99
CA LYS A 299 -76.83 18.04 18.98
C LYS A 299 -76.49 18.64 20.35
N ASN A 300 -77.47 19.02 21.17
CA ASN A 300 -77.23 19.53 22.52
C ASN A 300 -76.72 18.45 23.49
N ILE A 301 -77.15 17.19 23.30
CA ILE A 301 -76.57 16.05 24.02
C ILE A 301 -75.13 15.82 23.55
N SER A 302 -74.85 15.99 22.25
CA SER A 302 -73.51 15.82 21.70
C SER A 302 -72.50 16.84 22.25
N SER A 303 -72.89 18.10 22.47
CA SER A 303 -71.98 19.12 23.02
C SER A 303 -71.60 18.82 24.48
N LYS A 304 -72.56 18.37 25.30
CA LYS A 304 -72.27 17.92 26.68
C LYS A 304 -71.44 16.64 26.73
N LYS A 305 -71.56 15.78 25.71
CA LYS A 305 -70.70 14.60 25.56
C LYS A 305 -69.26 15.01 25.19
N GLN A 306 -69.07 16.00 24.32
CA GLN A 306 -67.74 16.52 23.97
C GLN A 306 -66.99 17.08 25.18
N THR A 307 -67.66 17.80 26.09
CA THR A 307 -67.01 18.30 27.31
C THR A 307 -66.59 17.18 28.26
N LYS A 308 -67.37 16.09 28.35
CA LYS A 308 -66.97 14.87 29.06
C LYS A 308 -65.75 14.22 28.40
N ASP A 309 -65.76 14.10 27.07
CA ASP A 309 -64.66 13.48 26.31
C ASP A 309 -63.34 14.24 26.53
N LEU A 310 -63.37 15.57 26.64
CA LEU A 310 -62.18 16.39 26.96
C LEU A 310 -61.59 16.07 28.35
N ILE A 311 -62.42 15.90 29.38
CA ILE A 311 -61.96 15.55 30.73
C ILE A 311 -61.48 14.09 30.79
N GLU A 312 -62.10 13.20 30.01
CA GLU A 312 -61.60 11.83 29.84
C GLU A 312 -60.25 11.78 29.11
N ILE A 313 -59.97 12.71 28.18
CA ILE A 313 -58.64 12.87 27.57
C ILE A 313 -57.59 13.23 28.62
N ASP A 314 -57.91 14.13 29.56
CA ASP A 314 -57.00 14.49 30.65
C ASP A 314 -56.68 13.28 31.54
N LYS A 315 -57.70 12.47 31.87
CA LYS A 315 -57.54 11.19 32.58
C LYS A 315 -56.61 10.24 31.82
N VAL A 316 -56.85 10.05 30.53
CA VAL A 316 -56.03 9.19 29.66
C VAL A 316 -54.59 9.72 29.56
N SER A 317 -54.40 11.04 29.54
CA SER A 317 -53.06 11.65 29.52
C SER A 317 -52.27 11.35 30.79
N LEU A 318 -52.95 11.35 31.94
CA LEU A 318 -52.37 11.03 33.24
C LEU A 318 -52.07 9.54 33.37
N GLU A 319 -52.98 8.68 32.93
CA GLU A 319 -52.75 7.22 32.80
C GLU A 319 -51.58 6.92 31.87
N LYS A 320 -51.41 7.65 30.75
CA LYS A 320 -50.25 7.51 29.86
C LYS A 320 -48.94 7.87 30.55
N LYS A 321 -48.90 8.94 31.37
CA LYS A 321 -47.71 9.33 32.14
C LYS A 321 -47.35 8.28 33.20
N ILE A 322 -48.34 7.71 33.88
CA ILE A 322 -48.12 6.62 34.85
C ILE A 322 -47.63 5.36 34.12
N ASN A 323 -48.25 5.01 32.99
CA ASN A 323 -47.86 3.85 32.20
C ASN A 323 -46.48 4.00 31.56
N SER A 324 -46.10 5.19 31.08
CA SER A 324 -44.76 5.44 30.55
C SER A 324 -43.71 5.24 31.64
N ARG A 325 -43.93 5.80 32.82
CA ARG A 325 -43.03 5.63 33.97
C ARG A 325 -42.95 4.18 34.46
N ASN A 326 -44.07 3.46 34.47
CA ASN A 326 -44.09 2.02 34.75
C ASN A 326 -43.37 1.19 33.67
N SER A 327 -43.42 1.62 32.41
CA SER A 327 -42.68 0.97 31.32
C SER A 327 -41.18 1.21 31.44
N GLU A 328 -40.76 2.41 31.84
CA GLU A 328 -39.36 2.75 32.13
C GLU A 328 -38.83 1.91 33.30
N LEU A 329 -39.61 1.77 34.37
CA LEU A 329 -39.28 0.90 35.50
C LEU A 329 -39.15 -0.57 35.05
N LYS A 330 -40.08 -1.08 34.24
CA LYS A 330 -40.00 -2.45 33.68
C LYS A 330 -38.81 -2.65 32.75
N ASN A 331 -38.43 -1.63 31.98
CA ASN A 331 -37.27 -1.69 31.10
C ASN A 331 -35.97 -1.66 31.91
N LEU A 332 -35.91 -0.85 32.97
CA LEU A 332 -34.79 -0.82 33.90
C LEU A 332 -34.65 -2.15 34.64
N THR A 333 -35.74 -2.76 35.12
CA THR A 333 -35.67 -4.08 35.77
C THR A 333 -35.17 -5.16 34.82
N LYS A 334 -35.70 -5.21 33.58
CA LYS A 334 -35.20 -6.13 32.55
C LYS A 334 -33.71 -5.91 32.26
N LYS A 335 -33.27 -4.65 32.11
CA LYS A 335 -31.85 -4.33 31.89
C LYS A 335 -30.97 -4.79 33.05
N ILE A 336 -31.40 -4.57 34.29
CA ILE A 336 -30.68 -5.03 35.48
C ILE A 336 -30.61 -6.56 35.51
N GLU A 337 -31.71 -7.24 35.21
CA GLU A 337 -31.80 -8.70 35.18
C GLU A 337 -30.96 -9.31 34.05
N ASP A 338 -30.98 -8.72 32.85
CA ASP A 338 -30.14 -9.10 31.72
C ASP A 338 -28.65 -8.91 32.03
N LEU A 339 -28.28 -7.80 32.69
CA LEU A 339 -26.90 -7.55 33.10
C LEU A 339 -26.46 -8.52 34.20
N LYS A 340 -27.33 -8.86 35.16
CA LYS A 340 -27.09 -9.89 36.18
C LYS A 340 -26.92 -11.28 35.55
N ASN A 341 -27.76 -11.63 34.57
CA ASN A 341 -27.66 -12.88 33.82
C ASN A 341 -26.37 -12.94 32.99
N LYS A 342 -25.96 -11.83 32.36
CA LYS A 342 -24.66 -11.74 31.67
C LYS A 342 -23.49 -11.91 32.63
N LEU A 343 -23.56 -11.32 33.82
CA LEU A 343 -22.53 -11.45 34.85
C LEU A 343 -22.39 -12.89 35.37
N ASN A 344 -23.50 -13.61 35.52
CA ASN A 344 -23.51 -15.01 35.99
C ASN A 344 -22.98 -16.01 34.96
N LYS A 345 -23.03 -15.69 33.66
CA LYS A 345 -22.52 -16.55 32.59
C LYS A 345 -20.99 -16.51 32.43
N ILE A 346 -20.32 -15.53 33.03
CA ILE A 346 -18.87 -15.34 32.89
C ILE A 346 -18.11 -16.22 33.91
N SER A 347 -17.55 -17.33 33.43
CA SER A 347 -16.64 -18.21 34.18
C SER A 347 -15.17 -17.86 33.91
N ILE A 348 -14.36 -17.69 34.95
CA ILE A 348 -12.92 -17.38 34.82
C ILE A 348 -12.13 -18.71 34.76
N PRO A 349 -11.40 -19.01 33.67
CA PRO A 349 -10.55 -20.20 33.56
C PRO A 349 -9.38 -20.17 34.56
N LYS A 350 -8.86 -21.35 34.96
CA LYS A 350 -7.67 -21.46 35.83
C LYS A 350 -6.38 -21.14 35.05
N PRO A 351 -5.39 -20.44 35.65
CA PRO A 351 -4.12 -20.16 35.01
C PRO A 351 -3.27 -21.44 34.85
N ILE A 352 -2.52 -21.52 33.75
CA ILE A 352 -1.58 -22.60 33.43
C ILE A 352 -0.16 -22.13 33.83
N GLU A 353 0.67 -23.02 34.40
CA GLU A 353 2.07 -22.74 34.75
C GLU A 353 3.00 -22.84 33.52
N ILE A 354 3.96 -21.93 33.37
CA ILE A 354 4.98 -21.96 32.30
C ILE A 354 6.17 -22.81 32.74
N ASN A 355 6.61 -23.74 31.88
CA ASN A 355 7.92 -24.39 32.00
C ASN A 355 9.04 -23.41 31.61
N GLU A 356 9.94 -23.06 32.54
CA GLU A 356 11.13 -22.22 32.24
C GLU A 356 12.04 -22.82 31.15
N ASN A 357 11.92 -24.12 30.89
CA ASN A 357 12.67 -24.85 29.85
C ASN A 357 12.47 -24.32 28.43
N ASP A 358 11.30 -23.77 28.08
CA ASP A 358 11.03 -23.31 26.70
C ASP A 358 11.81 -22.05 26.35
N LYS A 359 12.13 -21.21 27.35
CA LYS A 359 12.89 -19.97 27.15
C LYS A 359 14.36 -20.26 26.82
N ASN A 360 14.95 -21.24 27.49
CA ASN A 360 16.34 -21.65 27.21
C ASN A 360 16.45 -22.29 25.82
N LYS A 361 15.44 -23.08 25.43
CA LYS A 361 15.39 -23.75 24.14
C LYS A 361 15.24 -22.79 22.95
N ILE A 362 14.50 -21.69 23.12
CA ILE A 362 14.40 -20.60 22.13
C ILE A 362 15.77 -19.95 21.92
N ASN A 363 16.48 -19.61 22.99
CA ASN A 363 17.79 -18.96 22.88
C ASN A 363 18.83 -19.86 22.18
N GLU A 364 18.83 -21.17 22.49
CA GLU A 364 19.70 -22.16 21.84
C GLU A 364 19.41 -22.24 20.33
N LEU A 365 18.14 -22.33 19.93
CA LEU A 365 17.75 -22.40 18.52
C LEU A 365 18.05 -21.10 17.75
N GLU A 366 17.90 -19.93 18.38
CA GLU A 366 18.25 -18.63 17.77
C GLU A 366 19.76 -18.51 17.50
N GLU A 367 20.60 -18.99 18.42
CA GLU A 367 22.05 -19.00 18.23
C GLU A 367 22.46 -19.95 17.08
N GLU A 368 21.88 -21.14 17.03
CA GLU A 368 22.13 -22.10 15.95
C GLU A 368 21.66 -21.60 14.57
N LEU A 369 20.50 -20.95 14.50
CA LEU A 369 20.00 -20.30 13.28
C LEU A 369 20.93 -19.17 12.81
N SER A 370 21.47 -18.40 13.74
CA SER A 370 22.41 -17.33 13.41
C SER A 370 23.70 -17.88 12.77
N ASN A 371 24.18 -19.04 13.24
CA ASN A 371 25.36 -19.69 12.70
C ASN A 371 25.10 -20.29 11.31
N LEU A 372 23.98 -20.98 11.10
CA LEU A 372 23.60 -21.51 9.79
C LEU A 372 23.39 -20.39 8.75
N LYS A 373 22.78 -19.27 9.14
CA LYS A 373 22.60 -18.10 8.25
C LYS A 373 23.94 -17.48 7.83
N ARG A 374 24.95 -17.47 8.71
CA ARG A 374 26.32 -17.04 8.37
C ARG A 374 27.00 -17.99 7.38
N GLU A 375 26.86 -19.29 7.56
CA GLU A 375 27.40 -20.29 6.61
C GLU A 375 26.74 -20.20 5.24
N MET A 376 25.42 -20.01 5.20
CA MET A 376 24.67 -19.79 3.96
C MET A 376 25.19 -18.56 3.20
N MET A 377 25.41 -17.44 3.91
CA MET A 377 25.88 -16.20 3.30
C MET A 377 27.30 -16.35 2.71
N LYS A 378 28.18 -17.13 3.34
CA LYS A 378 29.52 -17.43 2.81
C LYS A 378 29.43 -18.19 1.48
N ILE A 379 28.66 -19.28 1.44
CA ILE A 379 28.49 -20.10 0.23
C ILE A 379 27.84 -19.29 -0.89
N GLN A 380 26.88 -18.42 -0.55
CA GLN A 380 26.22 -17.55 -1.52
C GLN A 380 27.20 -16.56 -2.15
N ASN A 381 28.04 -15.90 -1.35
CA ASN A 381 29.07 -14.98 -1.87
C ASN A 381 30.08 -15.70 -2.78
N GLU A 382 30.58 -16.87 -2.36
CA GLU A 382 31.46 -17.70 -3.19
C GLU A 382 30.79 -18.11 -4.52
N SER A 383 29.49 -18.43 -4.50
CA SER A 383 28.76 -18.80 -5.71
C SER A 383 28.63 -17.66 -6.72
N VAL A 384 28.51 -16.42 -6.23
CA VAL A 384 28.43 -15.21 -7.07
C VAL A 384 29.79 -14.92 -7.71
N GLU A 385 30.88 -15.03 -6.96
CA GLU A 385 32.24 -14.86 -7.48
C GLU A 385 32.56 -15.88 -8.57
N ILE A 386 32.31 -17.17 -8.31
CA ILE A 386 32.53 -18.24 -9.29
C ILE A 386 31.68 -18.03 -10.55
N SER A 387 30.46 -17.51 -10.42
CA SER A 387 29.59 -17.27 -11.59
C SER A 387 30.12 -16.15 -12.48
N LYS A 388 30.63 -15.05 -11.91
CA LYS A 388 31.27 -13.96 -12.67
C LYS A 388 32.50 -14.45 -13.43
N GLU A 389 33.36 -15.23 -12.77
CA GLU A 389 34.55 -15.78 -13.41
C GLU A 389 34.21 -16.72 -14.59
N ILE A 390 33.12 -17.48 -14.49
CA ILE A 390 32.63 -18.32 -15.59
C ILE A 390 32.17 -17.45 -16.78
N GLU A 391 31.47 -16.34 -16.52
CA GLU A 391 31.01 -15.40 -17.56
C GLU A 391 32.19 -14.71 -18.28
N ASP A 392 33.21 -14.30 -17.55
CA ASP A 392 34.42 -13.67 -18.13
C ASP A 392 35.19 -14.66 -19.02
N LEU A 393 35.40 -15.89 -18.54
CA LEU A 393 36.09 -16.95 -19.28
C LEU A 393 35.30 -17.42 -20.51
N THR A 394 33.97 -17.49 -20.42
CA THR A 394 33.12 -17.84 -21.57
C THR A 394 33.11 -16.74 -22.64
N SER A 395 33.13 -15.47 -22.24
CA SER A 395 33.26 -14.33 -23.14
C SER A 395 34.61 -14.36 -23.88
N LYS A 396 35.70 -14.63 -23.15
CA LYS A 396 37.05 -14.76 -23.74
C LYS A 396 37.14 -15.94 -24.73
N ARG A 397 36.49 -17.07 -24.43
CA ARG A 397 36.39 -18.22 -25.35
C ARG A 397 35.65 -17.83 -26.64
N ASN A 398 34.51 -17.14 -26.53
CA ASN A 398 33.67 -16.81 -27.67
C ASN A 398 34.40 -15.91 -28.69
N LEU A 399 35.17 -14.93 -28.21
CA LEU A 399 36.02 -14.06 -29.03
C LEU A 399 37.08 -14.84 -29.83
N LEU A 400 37.65 -15.89 -29.25
CA LEU A 400 38.65 -16.73 -29.92
C LEU A 400 38.01 -17.62 -31.00
N THR A 401 36.79 -18.12 -30.81
CA THR A 401 36.04 -18.88 -31.84
C THR A 401 35.67 -18.05 -33.08
N GLU A 402 35.50 -16.73 -32.96
CA GLU A 402 35.16 -15.86 -34.11
C GLU A 402 36.23 -15.88 -35.22
N SER A 403 37.47 -16.17 -34.87
CA SER A 403 38.61 -16.17 -35.79
C SER A 403 38.62 -17.36 -36.77
N ASP A 404 38.15 -18.55 -36.36
CA ASP A 404 37.98 -19.72 -37.24
C ASP A 404 36.82 -19.51 -38.22
N SER A 405 35.72 -18.88 -37.74
CA SER A 405 34.64 -18.45 -38.62
C SER A 405 35.09 -17.39 -39.63
N ARG A 406 36.00 -16.46 -39.27
CA ARG A 406 36.55 -15.46 -40.21
C ARG A 406 37.36 -16.10 -41.34
N LYS A 407 38.21 -17.11 -41.05
CA LYS A 407 38.94 -17.85 -42.11
C LYS A 407 37.99 -18.63 -43.03
N LEU A 408 36.91 -19.20 -42.48
CA LEU A 408 35.89 -19.90 -43.26
C LEU A 408 35.06 -18.94 -44.12
N GLU A 409 34.76 -17.73 -43.63
CA GLU A 409 34.13 -16.65 -44.41
C GLU A 409 35.06 -16.12 -45.52
N GLN A 410 36.36 -15.96 -45.24
CA GLN A 410 37.34 -15.62 -46.27
C GLN A 410 37.40 -16.72 -47.34
N LEU A 411 37.44 -18.00 -46.95
CA LEU A 411 37.39 -19.12 -47.89
C LEU A 411 36.12 -19.08 -48.74
N LYS A 412 34.97 -18.74 -48.16
CA LYS A 412 33.70 -18.56 -48.89
C LYS A 412 33.78 -17.47 -49.96
N LYS A 413 34.49 -16.36 -49.67
CA LYS A 413 34.70 -15.26 -50.63
C LYS A 413 35.60 -15.67 -51.79
N TYR A 414 36.66 -16.43 -51.52
CA TYR A 414 37.61 -16.85 -52.56
C TYR A 414 37.13 -18.08 -53.36
N HIS A 415 36.50 -19.06 -52.71
CA HIS A 415 35.98 -20.26 -53.36
C HIS A 415 34.84 -20.91 -52.57
N TYR A 416 33.62 -20.57 -52.97
CA TYR A 416 32.39 -20.97 -52.33
C TYR A 416 32.20 -22.49 -52.23
N ASP A 417 32.48 -23.22 -53.30
CA ASP A 417 32.28 -24.68 -53.37
C ASP A 417 33.16 -25.43 -52.36
N THR A 418 34.41 -24.99 -52.18
CA THR A 418 35.32 -25.57 -51.18
C THR A 418 34.81 -25.28 -49.77
N CYS A 419 34.31 -24.08 -49.51
CA CYS A 419 33.71 -23.75 -48.22
C CYS A 419 32.49 -24.64 -47.92
N GLN A 420 31.60 -24.84 -48.90
CA GLN A 420 30.46 -25.74 -48.72
C GLN A 420 30.90 -27.18 -48.46
N ALA A 421 31.91 -27.66 -49.19
CA ALA A 421 32.50 -28.97 -48.97
C ALA A 421 33.10 -29.12 -47.57
N VAL A 422 33.77 -28.09 -47.03
CA VAL A 422 34.28 -28.10 -45.64
C VAL A 422 33.14 -28.19 -44.63
N VAL A 423 32.09 -27.37 -44.80
CA VAL A 423 30.92 -27.40 -43.91
C VAL A 423 30.25 -28.77 -43.93
N TRP A 424 30.08 -29.34 -45.13
CA TRP A 424 29.53 -30.67 -45.29
C TRP A 424 30.42 -31.75 -44.67
N LEU A 425 31.74 -31.69 -44.89
CA LEU A 425 32.70 -32.62 -44.32
C LEU A 425 32.67 -32.58 -42.80
N ARG A 426 32.61 -31.38 -42.21
CA ARG A 426 32.51 -31.20 -40.75
C ARG A 426 31.26 -31.83 -40.15
N ALA A 427 30.13 -31.80 -40.88
CA ALA A 427 28.89 -32.44 -40.45
C ALA A 427 28.88 -33.96 -40.62
N ASN A 428 29.73 -34.50 -41.52
CA ASN A 428 29.66 -35.89 -41.97
C ASN A 428 31.00 -36.64 -41.80
N LYS A 429 31.75 -36.34 -40.73
CA LYS A 429 33.08 -36.93 -40.49
C LYS A 429 33.07 -38.45 -40.32
N ASN A 430 31.98 -39.01 -39.79
CA ASN A 430 31.89 -40.44 -39.44
C ASN A 430 31.73 -41.36 -40.67
N ILE A 431 31.59 -40.81 -41.88
CA ILE A 431 31.41 -41.59 -43.12
C ILE A 431 32.74 -42.14 -43.65
N PHE A 432 33.84 -41.46 -43.33
CA PHE A 432 35.18 -41.77 -43.83
C PHE A 432 35.93 -42.66 -42.86
N LYS A 433 36.81 -43.50 -43.41
CA LYS A 433 37.58 -44.47 -42.62
C LYS A 433 38.71 -43.77 -41.88
N ASP A 434 39.40 -42.86 -42.55
CA ASP A 434 40.45 -42.01 -41.99
C ASP A 434 40.07 -40.52 -42.03
N GLU A 435 40.78 -39.71 -41.23
CA GLU A 435 40.58 -38.27 -41.21
C GLU A 435 40.95 -37.65 -42.58
N ILE A 436 39.94 -37.12 -43.27
CA ILE A 436 40.15 -36.25 -44.44
C ILE A 436 40.61 -34.89 -43.94
N ILE A 437 41.80 -34.49 -44.40
CA ILE A 437 42.42 -33.24 -44.00
C ILE A 437 41.78 -32.12 -44.81
N GLU A 438 41.24 -31.15 -44.07
CA GLU A 438 40.63 -29.94 -44.64
C GLU A 438 41.63 -29.12 -45.46
N PRO A 439 41.14 -28.25 -46.36
CA PRO A 439 41.99 -27.47 -47.24
C PRO A 439 43.05 -26.66 -46.49
N PRO A 440 44.31 -26.63 -46.98
CA PRO A 440 45.42 -25.95 -46.31
C PRO A 440 45.12 -24.51 -45.91
N PHE A 441 44.28 -23.79 -46.66
CA PHE A 441 43.87 -22.41 -46.37
C PHE A 441 43.44 -22.16 -44.91
N LEU A 442 42.76 -23.13 -44.29
CA LEU A 442 42.26 -22.99 -42.91
C LEU A 442 43.36 -23.23 -41.86
N HIS A 443 44.36 -24.04 -42.20
CA HIS A 443 45.34 -24.61 -41.26
C HIS A 443 46.76 -24.08 -41.47
N ILE A 444 46.96 -23.13 -42.37
CA ILE A 444 48.27 -22.52 -42.63
C ILE A 444 48.46 -21.25 -41.79
N ASN A 445 49.59 -21.16 -41.09
CA ASN A 445 50.05 -19.98 -40.37
C ASN A 445 51.53 -19.72 -40.70
N LEU A 446 51.99 -18.47 -40.57
CA LEU A 446 53.39 -18.10 -40.78
C LEU A 446 54.12 -17.98 -39.45
N LYS A 447 55.33 -18.55 -39.37
CA LYS A 447 56.18 -18.41 -38.17
C LYS A 447 56.69 -16.98 -38.00
N ASP A 448 57.06 -16.34 -39.10
CA ASP A 448 57.50 -14.94 -39.13
C ASP A 448 56.79 -14.19 -40.26
N LEU A 449 56.03 -13.15 -39.89
CA LEU A 449 55.27 -12.30 -40.81
C LEU A 449 56.16 -11.57 -41.81
N LYS A 450 57.48 -11.45 -41.54
CA LYS A 450 58.41 -10.82 -42.45
C LYS A 450 58.49 -11.52 -43.81
N TYR A 451 58.29 -12.84 -43.88
CA TYR A 451 58.40 -13.62 -45.12
C TYR A 451 57.05 -13.89 -45.79
N SER A 452 56.00 -13.14 -45.40
CA SER A 452 54.64 -13.37 -45.87
C SER A 452 54.48 -13.24 -47.38
N GLN A 453 55.06 -12.19 -47.97
CA GLN A 453 54.93 -11.92 -49.40
C GLN A 453 55.61 -13.01 -50.24
N GLU A 454 56.79 -13.47 -49.78
CA GLU A 454 57.56 -14.53 -50.41
C GLU A 454 56.79 -15.85 -50.38
N VAL A 455 56.17 -16.20 -49.26
CA VAL A 455 55.38 -17.44 -49.13
C VAL A 455 54.06 -17.38 -49.93
N GLU A 456 53.35 -16.26 -49.89
CA GLU A 456 52.06 -16.07 -50.60
C GLU A 456 52.17 -16.16 -52.12
N MET A 457 53.33 -15.84 -52.69
CA MET A 457 53.57 -15.92 -54.13
C MET A 457 53.44 -17.36 -54.64
N PHE A 458 54.04 -18.32 -53.92
CA PHE A 458 54.06 -19.74 -54.33
C PHE A 458 52.81 -20.51 -53.92
N LEU A 459 52.01 -19.94 -53.01
CA LEU A 459 50.71 -20.49 -52.65
C LEU A 459 49.68 -20.09 -53.71
N ASN A 460 49.43 -21.00 -54.66
CA ASN A 460 48.29 -20.89 -55.54
C ASN A 460 47.01 -21.34 -54.81
N PHE A 461 45.90 -20.66 -55.05
CA PHE A 461 44.63 -20.96 -54.40
C PHE A 461 44.15 -22.39 -54.72
N SER A 462 44.45 -22.91 -55.91
CA SER A 462 44.18 -24.32 -56.26
C SER A 462 44.80 -25.30 -55.26
N ILE A 463 46.01 -25.01 -54.77
CA ILE A 463 46.72 -25.81 -53.77
C ILE A 463 46.10 -25.56 -52.37
N LEU A 464 45.81 -24.31 -52.04
CA LEU A 464 45.20 -23.93 -50.75
C LEU A 464 43.78 -24.47 -50.55
N SER A 465 43.04 -24.74 -51.62
CA SER A 465 41.66 -25.24 -51.60
C SER A 465 41.53 -26.77 -51.73
N THR A 466 42.65 -27.49 -51.75
CA THR A 466 42.69 -28.94 -51.97
C THR A 466 42.47 -29.73 -50.68
N PHE A 467 41.51 -30.65 -50.67
CA PHE A 467 41.33 -31.63 -49.59
C PHE A 467 42.35 -32.75 -49.71
N ILE A 468 42.94 -33.20 -48.60
CA ILE A 468 43.96 -34.25 -48.62
C ILE A 468 43.40 -35.52 -47.96
N CYS A 469 43.31 -36.59 -48.75
CA CYS A 469 42.87 -37.91 -48.30
C CYS A 469 44.08 -38.80 -48.04
N LYS A 470 44.05 -39.55 -46.93
CA LYS A 470 45.15 -40.46 -46.56
C LYS A 470 45.14 -41.75 -47.38
N ASN A 471 43.96 -42.20 -47.81
CA ASN A 471 43.76 -43.45 -48.56
C ASN A 471 42.90 -43.25 -49.81
N PHE A 472 43.05 -44.15 -50.78
CA PHE A 472 42.28 -44.17 -52.03
C PHE A 472 40.76 -44.34 -51.82
N GLU A 473 40.33 -45.22 -50.90
CA GLU A 473 38.91 -45.49 -50.65
C GLU A 473 38.14 -44.21 -50.22
N ASP A 474 38.74 -43.41 -49.35
CA ASP A 474 38.14 -42.15 -48.89
C ASP A 474 38.25 -41.07 -49.97
N PHE A 475 39.28 -41.10 -50.82
CA PHE A 475 39.40 -40.23 -51.99
C PHE A 475 38.25 -40.46 -52.99
N GLU A 476 37.97 -41.72 -53.33
CA GLU A 476 36.86 -42.06 -54.23
C GLU A 476 35.52 -41.67 -53.61
N LYS A 477 35.27 -42.02 -52.35
CA LYS A 477 34.02 -41.65 -51.65
C LYS A 477 33.83 -40.13 -51.60
N LEU A 478 34.86 -39.38 -51.22
CA LEU A 478 34.75 -37.92 -51.15
C LEU A 478 34.45 -37.34 -52.53
N THR A 479 35.10 -37.87 -53.57
CA THR A 479 34.92 -37.43 -54.96
C THR A 479 33.52 -37.78 -55.48
N SER A 480 33.04 -39.00 -55.26
CA SER A 480 31.70 -39.42 -55.69
C SER A 480 30.60 -38.57 -55.04
N PHE A 481 30.68 -38.36 -53.72
CA PHE A 481 29.69 -37.56 -53.01
C PHE A 481 29.76 -36.08 -53.37
N LEU A 482 30.95 -35.48 -53.32
CA LEU A 482 31.07 -34.03 -53.45
C LEU A 482 31.14 -33.56 -54.90
N LYS A 483 31.81 -34.29 -55.80
CA LYS A 483 31.90 -33.92 -57.22
C LYS A 483 30.78 -34.51 -58.05
N ASP A 484 30.43 -35.78 -57.88
CA ASP A 484 29.48 -36.43 -58.80
C ASP A 484 28.02 -36.18 -58.36
N GLU A 485 27.70 -36.42 -57.09
CA GLU A 485 26.34 -36.20 -56.58
C GLU A 485 26.05 -34.70 -56.32
N LYS A 486 26.92 -34.03 -55.57
CA LYS A 486 26.73 -32.62 -55.18
C LYS A 486 27.23 -31.61 -56.22
N LYS A 487 27.94 -32.06 -57.26
CA LYS A 487 28.45 -31.22 -58.37
C LYS A 487 29.31 -30.03 -57.93
N LEU A 488 30.02 -30.15 -56.81
CA LEU A 488 30.93 -29.12 -56.30
C LEU A 488 32.29 -29.19 -57.00
N LYS A 489 32.82 -28.04 -57.40
CA LYS A 489 34.13 -27.96 -58.10
C LYS A 489 35.30 -27.94 -57.12
N ILE A 490 35.54 -29.04 -56.41
CA ILE A 490 36.61 -29.13 -55.41
C ILE A 490 37.88 -29.81 -55.94
N ASN A 491 39.02 -29.49 -55.33
CA ASN A 491 40.25 -30.23 -55.52
C ASN A 491 40.42 -31.25 -54.40
N VAL A 492 40.78 -32.48 -54.75
CA VAL A 492 41.06 -33.54 -53.79
C VAL A 492 42.39 -34.15 -54.20
N PHE A 493 43.26 -34.40 -53.24
CA PHE A 493 44.55 -35.02 -53.41
C PHE A 493 44.64 -36.28 -52.56
N GLU A 494 45.14 -37.35 -53.16
CA GLU A 494 45.48 -38.57 -52.45
C GLU A 494 46.96 -38.53 -52.06
N LYS A 495 47.24 -38.81 -50.79
CA LYS A 495 48.61 -38.89 -50.30
C LYS A 495 49.36 -40.06 -50.95
N THR A 496 50.41 -39.73 -51.73
CA THR A 496 51.37 -40.70 -52.27
C THR A 496 52.67 -40.65 -51.46
N THR A 497 53.22 -41.80 -51.07
CA THR A 497 54.50 -41.89 -50.36
C THR A 497 55.65 -41.57 -51.30
N SER A 498 56.06 -40.30 -51.32
CA SER A 498 57.32 -39.89 -51.97
C SER A 498 58.14 -39.03 -51.00
N GLU A 499 59.30 -39.54 -50.58
CA GLU A 499 60.26 -38.77 -49.81
C GLU A 499 61.07 -37.88 -50.77
N SER A 500 60.65 -36.63 -50.99
CA SER A 500 61.57 -35.64 -51.58
C SER A 500 62.43 -35.05 -50.46
N LYS A 501 63.71 -35.42 -50.42
CA LYS A 501 64.70 -34.80 -49.54
C LYS A 501 65.39 -33.65 -50.28
N SER A 502 65.56 -32.53 -49.61
CA SER A 502 66.26 -31.37 -50.15
C SER A 502 67.72 -31.75 -50.45
N LYS A 503 68.23 -31.30 -51.60
CA LYS A 503 69.60 -31.64 -52.04
C LYS A 503 70.70 -31.06 -51.16
N TYR A 504 70.44 -29.92 -50.52
CA TYR A 504 71.38 -29.23 -49.62
C TYR A 504 70.79 -29.14 -48.21
N THR A 505 71.67 -29.19 -47.21
CA THR A 505 71.33 -28.98 -45.81
C THR A 505 71.09 -27.50 -45.49
N LEU A 506 70.40 -27.24 -44.38
CA LEU A 506 70.09 -25.86 -43.95
C LEU A 506 71.34 -25.03 -43.64
N GLU A 507 72.43 -25.66 -43.18
CA GLU A 507 73.69 -24.98 -42.89
C GLU A 507 74.43 -24.58 -44.17
N GLU A 508 74.43 -25.44 -45.19
CA GLU A 508 75.02 -25.14 -46.50
C GLU A 508 74.31 -23.97 -47.18
N ILE A 509 72.97 -23.90 -47.08
CA ILE A 509 72.19 -22.81 -47.66
C ILE A 509 72.40 -21.48 -46.94
N LYS A 510 72.57 -21.51 -45.61
CA LYS A 510 72.96 -20.31 -44.86
C LYS A 510 74.34 -19.80 -45.24
N ASN A 511 75.29 -20.70 -45.50
CA ASN A 511 76.62 -20.34 -46.00
C ASN A 511 76.59 -19.73 -47.40
N LEU A 512 75.63 -20.14 -48.25
CA LEU A 512 75.38 -19.53 -49.56
C LEU A 512 74.66 -18.17 -49.49
N GLY A 513 74.29 -17.71 -48.29
CA GLY A 513 73.68 -16.39 -48.04
C GLY A 513 72.15 -16.39 -48.01
N PHE A 514 71.50 -17.56 -48.03
CA PHE A 514 70.05 -17.71 -47.90
C PHE A 514 69.61 -17.87 -46.43
N ASP A 515 68.41 -17.40 -46.11
CA ASP A 515 67.85 -17.42 -44.75
C ASP A 515 67.28 -18.81 -44.38
N GLY A 516 66.82 -19.58 -45.39
CA GLY A 516 66.24 -20.93 -45.26
C GLY A 516 65.45 -21.35 -46.50
N TYR A 517 64.76 -22.48 -46.45
CA TYR A 517 63.79 -22.88 -47.50
C TYR A 517 62.40 -22.34 -47.21
N LEU A 518 61.56 -22.25 -48.24
CA LEU A 518 60.20 -21.73 -48.13
C LEU A 518 59.33 -22.50 -47.11
N ILE A 519 59.50 -23.83 -47.01
CA ILE A 519 58.77 -24.66 -46.04
C ILE A 519 59.11 -24.35 -44.58
N ASP A 520 60.31 -23.84 -44.28
CA ASP A 520 60.77 -23.60 -42.91
C ASP A 520 60.00 -22.47 -42.23
N PHE A 521 59.50 -21.53 -43.03
CA PHE A 521 58.77 -20.34 -42.57
C PHE A 521 57.26 -20.58 -42.41
N ILE A 522 56.77 -21.77 -42.78
CA ILE A 522 55.36 -22.17 -42.66
C ILE A 522 55.14 -23.06 -41.44
N GLU A 523 54.10 -22.74 -40.67
CA GLU A 523 53.61 -23.55 -39.55
C GLU A 523 52.24 -24.16 -39.91
N THR A 524 52.21 -25.49 -40.02
CA THR A 524 51.01 -26.27 -40.34
C THR A 524 51.23 -27.75 -40.01
N ARG A 525 50.18 -28.57 -40.17
CA ARG A 525 50.22 -30.03 -39.97
C ARG A 525 51.26 -30.69 -40.90
N ASN A 526 51.89 -31.77 -40.45
CA ASN A 526 52.96 -32.44 -41.20
C ASN A 526 52.48 -32.95 -42.56
N GLU A 527 51.25 -33.45 -42.65
CA GLU A 527 50.67 -33.92 -43.90
C GLU A 527 50.48 -32.79 -44.93
N ILE A 528 50.16 -31.57 -44.47
CA ILE A 528 50.05 -30.39 -45.33
C ILE A 528 51.45 -29.93 -45.79
N LYS A 529 52.47 -30.04 -44.92
CA LYS A 529 53.86 -29.76 -45.31
C LYS A 529 54.36 -30.72 -46.38
N GLU A 530 54.09 -32.01 -46.22
CA GLU A 530 54.41 -33.03 -47.22
C GLU A 530 53.70 -32.74 -48.55
N PHE A 531 52.41 -32.37 -48.50
CA PHE A 531 51.66 -31.96 -49.68
C PHE A 531 52.28 -30.75 -50.41
N PHE A 532 52.70 -29.72 -49.67
CA PHE A 532 53.41 -28.58 -50.27
C PHE A 532 54.77 -28.95 -50.87
N ASN A 533 55.48 -29.92 -50.30
CA ASN A 533 56.73 -30.42 -50.87
C ASN A 533 56.50 -31.20 -52.17
N ILE A 534 55.42 -31.97 -52.27
CA ILE A 534 55.09 -32.75 -53.47
C ILE A 534 54.56 -31.85 -54.59
N MET A 535 53.57 -31.00 -54.30
CA MET A 535 52.91 -30.17 -55.31
C MET A 535 53.67 -28.89 -55.65
N GLY A 536 54.31 -28.29 -54.66
CA GLY A 536 54.94 -26.98 -54.77
C GLY A 536 56.46 -26.99 -54.73
N HIS A 537 57.10 -28.10 -54.33
CA HIS A 537 58.54 -28.22 -54.08
C HIS A 537 59.08 -27.19 -53.08
N PHE A 538 58.31 -26.92 -52.02
CA PHE A 538 58.62 -25.85 -51.04
C PHE A 538 59.91 -26.09 -50.25
N ASN A 539 60.34 -27.35 -50.14
CA ASN A 539 61.61 -27.79 -49.57
C ASN A 539 62.82 -27.62 -50.50
N GLU A 540 62.64 -27.20 -51.75
CA GLU A 540 63.73 -26.99 -52.73
C GLU A 540 63.91 -25.52 -53.12
N ILE A 541 63.09 -24.61 -52.58
CA ILE A 541 63.10 -23.18 -52.94
C ILE A 541 63.76 -22.37 -51.80
N PRO A 542 65.04 -21.98 -51.94
CA PRO A 542 65.71 -21.15 -50.93
C PRO A 542 65.27 -19.68 -51.02
N ILE A 543 65.22 -19.02 -49.86
CA ILE A 543 64.80 -17.62 -49.70
C ILE A 543 65.94 -16.81 -49.09
N ALA A 544 66.24 -15.66 -49.71
CA ALA A 544 67.17 -14.65 -49.20
C ALA A 544 66.53 -13.27 -49.28
N LYS A 545 66.54 -12.52 -48.17
CA LYS A 545 66.19 -11.08 -48.22
C LYS A 545 67.34 -10.18 -48.69
N LYS A 546 68.58 -10.64 -48.56
CA LYS A 546 69.76 -9.92 -49.05
C LYS A 546 69.85 -10.03 -50.58
N SER A 547 70.46 -9.04 -51.23
CA SER A 547 70.80 -9.13 -52.66
C SER A 547 71.93 -10.13 -52.85
N LEU A 548 71.70 -11.16 -53.66
CA LEU A 548 72.68 -12.17 -54.07
C LEU A 548 72.77 -12.16 -55.60
N ASN A 549 73.86 -12.68 -56.17
CA ASN A 549 74.03 -12.73 -57.63
C ASN A 549 73.38 -14.00 -58.19
N GLU A 550 72.16 -13.89 -58.71
CA GLU A 550 71.35 -15.00 -59.23
C GLU A 550 72.07 -15.83 -60.31
N ASN A 551 72.74 -15.18 -61.26
CA ASN A 551 73.39 -15.86 -62.39
C ASN A 551 74.55 -16.76 -61.95
N ALA A 552 75.31 -16.32 -60.95
CA ALA A 552 76.43 -17.09 -60.41
C ALA A 552 75.93 -18.34 -59.65
N ILE A 553 74.84 -18.20 -58.90
CA ILE A 553 74.26 -19.30 -58.10
C ILE A 553 73.65 -20.37 -59.02
N PHE A 554 72.88 -20.00 -60.05
CA PHE A 554 72.29 -20.97 -60.99
C PHE A 554 73.31 -21.73 -61.86
N LYS A 555 74.49 -21.15 -62.09
CA LYS A 555 75.59 -21.82 -62.80
C LYS A 555 76.34 -22.81 -61.92
N THR A 556 76.50 -22.49 -60.63
CA THR A 556 77.32 -23.28 -59.69
C THR A 556 76.53 -24.32 -58.91
N HIS A 557 75.23 -24.10 -58.72
CA HIS A 557 74.36 -24.94 -57.90
C HIS A 557 73.08 -25.32 -58.66
N ASP A 558 72.64 -26.56 -58.48
CA ASP A 558 71.47 -27.13 -59.17
C ASP A 558 70.12 -26.72 -58.52
N PHE A 559 69.87 -25.42 -58.43
CA PHE A 559 68.58 -24.88 -58.03
C PHE A 559 67.70 -24.64 -59.27
N LYS A 560 66.43 -25.05 -59.21
CA LYS A 560 65.46 -24.75 -60.27
C LYS A 560 64.78 -23.38 -60.07
N ARG A 561 64.60 -22.99 -58.80
CA ARG A 561 63.81 -21.85 -58.36
C ARG A 561 64.44 -21.25 -57.10
N MET A 562 64.46 -19.93 -56.98
CA MET A 562 64.91 -19.24 -55.77
C MET A 562 64.22 -17.89 -55.60
N VAL A 563 64.21 -17.39 -54.36
CA VAL A 563 63.67 -16.07 -54.02
C VAL A 563 64.79 -15.20 -53.44
N ILE A 564 65.07 -14.08 -54.11
CA ILE A 564 66.11 -13.14 -53.70
C ILE A 564 65.53 -11.73 -53.74
N ASN A 565 65.67 -10.97 -52.65
CA ASN A 565 65.37 -9.54 -52.57
C ASN A 565 64.04 -9.13 -53.26
N LYS A 566 62.93 -9.74 -52.83
CA LYS A 566 61.56 -9.51 -53.35
C LYS A 566 61.32 -9.87 -54.82
N SER A 567 62.23 -10.64 -55.44
CA SER A 567 62.06 -11.19 -56.78
C SER A 567 62.17 -12.71 -56.75
N TYR A 568 61.34 -13.35 -57.57
CA TYR A 568 61.37 -14.79 -57.84
C TYR A 568 62.14 -15.04 -59.13
N PHE A 569 63.05 -16.00 -59.11
CA PHE A 569 63.84 -16.42 -60.26
C PHE A 569 63.63 -17.92 -60.55
N GLU A 570 63.41 -18.24 -61.82
CA GLU A 570 63.28 -19.62 -62.33
C GLU A 570 64.19 -19.84 -63.52
N ILE A 571 64.99 -20.91 -63.49
CA ILE A 571 65.83 -21.30 -64.61
C ILE A 571 65.13 -22.36 -65.46
N LYS A 572 65.02 -22.13 -66.76
CA LYS A 572 64.59 -23.12 -67.76
C LYS A 572 65.74 -23.43 -68.69
N ARG A 573 66.19 -24.69 -68.68
CA ARG A 573 67.22 -25.19 -69.60
C ARG A 573 66.53 -25.78 -70.84
N SER A 574 67.14 -25.59 -72.02
CA SER A 574 66.60 -26.15 -73.27
C SER A 574 66.61 -27.68 -73.22
N LYS A 575 65.54 -28.31 -73.74
CA LYS A 575 65.45 -29.78 -73.84
C LYS A 575 66.40 -30.37 -74.90
N TYR A 576 66.89 -29.54 -75.83
CA TYR A 576 67.70 -29.98 -76.97
C TYR A 576 69.19 -29.66 -76.82
N ASN A 577 69.56 -28.72 -75.93
CA ASN A 577 70.95 -28.30 -75.69
C ASN A 577 71.12 -27.95 -74.21
N SER A 578 72.01 -28.64 -73.49
CA SER A 578 72.13 -28.51 -72.03
C SER A 578 72.82 -27.22 -71.56
N GLU A 579 73.51 -26.51 -72.45
CA GLU A 579 74.24 -25.28 -72.13
C GLU A 579 73.37 -24.02 -72.26
N ASP A 580 72.27 -24.09 -73.02
CA ASP A 580 71.35 -22.97 -73.20
C ASP A 580 70.31 -22.92 -72.08
N PHE A 581 70.32 -21.83 -71.31
CA PHE A 581 69.36 -21.59 -70.24
C PHE A 581 68.79 -20.17 -70.28
N ILE A 582 67.53 -20.05 -69.88
CA ILE A 582 66.83 -18.77 -69.71
C ILE A 582 66.49 -18.63 -68.23
N ILE A 583 66.85 -17.49 -67.65
CA ILE A 583 66.43 -17.11 -66.30
C ILE A 583 65.23 -16.19 -66.43
N ILE A 584 64.11 -16.60 -65.84
CA ILE A 584 62.87 -15.85 -65.79
C ILE A 584 62.80 -15.19 -64.42
N GLN A 585 62.73 -13.85 -64.41
CA GLN A 585 62.54 -13.07 -63.19
C GLN A 585 61.10 -12.55 -63.11
N ASN A 586 60.42 -12.80 -61.99
CA ASN A 586 59.12 -12.22 -61.68
C ASN A 586 59.19 -11.43 -60.36
N ARG A 587 58.46 -10.32 -60.27
CA ARG A 587 58.33 -9.57 -59.02
C ARG A 587 57.31 -10.24 -58.09
N ILE A 588 57.60 -10.23 -56.79
CA ILE A 588 56.71 -10.77 -55.77
C ILE A 588 55.58 -9.77 -55.49
N SER A 589 54.34 -10.25 -55.51
CA SER A 589 53.14 -9.49 -55.15
C SER A 589 52.52 -10.07 -53.88
N SER A 590 52.12 -9.21 -52.93
CA SER A 590 51.38 -9.65 -51.74
C SER A 590 49.91 -9.96 -52.08
N LYS A 591 49.38 -11.03 -51.49
CA LYS A 591 47.98 -11.45 -51.61
C LYS A 591 47.21 -11.33 -50.28
N ASN A 592 47.89 -10.94 -49.19
CA ASN A 592 47.35 -10.66 -47.85
C ASN A 592 46.52 -11.82 -47.28
N PHE A 593 47.05 -13.04 -47.35
CA PHE A 593 46.40 -14.24 -46.82
C PHE A 593 46.61 -14.44 -45.31
N PHE A 594 47.65 -13.86 -44.70
CA PHE A 594 48.14 -14.27 -43.37
C PHE A 594 48.02 -13.23 -42.23
N ASP A 595 47.18 -12.21 -42.34
CA ASP A 595 47.11 -11.09 -41.37
C ASP A 595 46.43 -11.40 -40.02
N THR A 596 46.24 -12.67 -39.64
CA THR A 596 45.58 -13.02 -38.36
C THR A 596 46.32 -14.13 -37.62
N LYS A 597 47.00 -13.79 -36.50
CA LYS A 597 47.52 -14.79 -35.55
C LYS A 597 46.35 -15.41 -34.76
N LEU A 598 46.46 -16.71 -34.49
CA LEU A 598 45.49 -17.49 -33.73
C LEU A 598 46.19 -18.57 -32.88
N PRO A 599 45.93 -18.66 -31.56
CA PRO A 599 46.45 -19.73 -30.72
C PRO A 599 45.35 -20.73 -30.32
N GLN A 600 45.40 -21.96 -30.86
CA GLN A 600 44.50 -23.05 -30.45
C GLN A 600 44.78 -23.58 -29.02
N GLN A 601 45.96 -23.29 -28.46
CA GLN A 601 46.35 -23.76 -27.13
C GLN A 601 45.57 -23.05 -26.00
N GLU A 602 45.37 -21.74 -26.11
CA GLU A 602 44.67 -20.93 -25.08
C GLU A 602 43.20 -21.37 -24.90
N ILE A 603 42.54 -21.81 -25.98
CA ILE A 603 41.14 -22.29 -25.92
C ILE A 603 41.05 -23.55 -25.05
N SER A 604 42.00 -24.49 -25.20
CA SER A 604 41.99 -25.76 -24.47
C SER A 604 42.22 -25.58 -22.96
N GLU A 605 43.00 -24.57 -22.57
CA GLU A 605 43.25 -24.24 -21.17
C GLU A 605 42.02 -23.59 -20.53
N ILE A 606 41.38 -22.66 -21.25
CA ILE A 606 40.13 -22.02 -20.81
C ILE A 606 39.03 -23.06 -20.58
N GLU A 607 38.90 -24.09 -21.43
CA GLU A 607 37.92 -25.16 -21.25
C GLU A 607 38.15 -26.02 -20.01
N LYS A 608 39.41 -26.33 -19.67
CA LYS A 608 39.73 -27.08 -18.44
C LYS A 608 39.36 -26.29 -17.19
N ILE A 609 39.65 -24.99 -17.20
CA ILE A 609 39.35 -24.09 -16.08
C ILE A 609 37.83 -23.96 -15.90
N LEU A 610 37.08 -23.76 -17.00
CA LEU A 610 35.62 -23.69 -16.98
C LEU A 610 34.98 -24.94 -16.35
N LYS A 611 35.43 -26.14 -16.76
CA LYS A 611 34.93 -27.41 -16.19
C LYS A 611 35.16 -27.50 -14.67
N SER A 612 36.34 -27.07 -14.19
CA SER A 612 36.67 -27.13 -12.77
C SER A 612 35.81 -26.17 -11.92
N LYS A 613 35.52 -24.98 -12.44
CA LYS A 613 34.70 -23.96 -11.78
C LYS A 613 33.21 -24.34 -11.79
N ASP A 614 32.73 -24.96 -12.88
CA ASP A 614 31.36 -25.48 -12.96
C ASP A 614 31.08 -26.61 -11.95
N LEU A 615 32.06 -27.48 -11.67
CA LEU A 615 31.95 -28.50 -10.62
C LEU A 615 31.79 -27.86 -9.23
N LYS A 616 32.66 -26.91 -8.88
CA LYS A 616 32.55 -26.17 -7.62
C LYS A 616 31.23 -25.43 -7.48
N ARG A 617 30.71 -24.83 -8.56
CA ARG A 617 29.39 -24.19 -8.56
C ARG A 617 28.26 -25.17 -8.23
N LYS A 618 28.35 -26.42 -8.70
CA LYS A 618 27.37 -27.48 -8.37
C LYS A 618 27.48 -27.90 -6.91
N ASP A 619 28.69 -28.05 -6.38
CA ASP A 619 28.91 -28.40 -4.97
C ASP A 619 28.36 -27.33 -4.03
N ASN A 620 28.63 -26.05 -4.32
CA ASN A 620 28.09 -24.93 -3.55
C ASN A 620 26.54 -24.88 -3.60
N ARG A 621 25.93 -25.23 -4.73
CA ARG A 621 24.46 -25.34 -4.83
C ARG A 621 23.89 -26.46 -3.95
N ILE A 622 24.57 -27.59 -3.85
CA ILE A 622 24.15 -28.71 -3.00
C ILE A 622 24.28 -28.32 -1.52
N GLN A 623 25.43 -27.77 -1.13
CA GLN A 623 25.68 -27.27 0.23
C GLN A 623 24.64 -26.22 0.65
N TYR A 624 24.33 -25.27 -0.24
CA TYR A 624 23.30 -24.26 -0.01
C TYR A 624 21.93 -24.88 0.27
N LYS A 625 21.52 -25.89 -0.50
CA LYS A 625 20.24 -26.58 -0.28
C LYS A 625 20.18 -27.27 1.09
N ILE A 626 21.24 -27.98 1.47
CA ILE A 626 21.31 -28.68 2.75
C ILE A 626 21.20 -27.70 3.93
N ILE A 627 21.87 -26.55 3.85
CA ILE A 627 21.81 -25.52 4.91
C ILE A 627 20.42 -24.87 4.93
N MET A 628 19.82 -24.60 3.78
CA MET A 628 18.46 -24.06 3.69
C MET A 628 17.43 -24.99 4.32
N GLU A 629 17.51 -26.29 4.08
CA GLU A 629 16.62 -27.28 4.71
C GLU A 629 16.75 -27.25 6.24
N LYS A 630 17.99 -27.22 6.77
CA LYS A 630 18.23 -27.10 8.22
C LYS A 630 17.72 -25.79 8.83
N ILE A 631 17.82 -24.68 8.10
CA ILE A 631 17.28 -23.39 8.55
C ILE A 631 15.76 -23.46 8.63
N ASN A 632 15.10 -23.99 7.60
CA ASN A 632 13.65 -24.12 7.57
C ASN A 632 13.14 -25.03 8.70
N GLU A 633 13.76 -26.18 8.92
CA GLU A 633 13.40 -27.07 10.03
C GLU A 633 13.47 -26.35 11.38
N LYS A 634 14.54 -25.59 11.65
CA LYS A 634 14.71 -24.87 12.91
C LYS A 634 13.80 -23.65 13.04
N ASP A 635 13.58 -22.91 11.96
CA ASP A 635 12.63 -21.79 11.93
C ASP A 635 11.20 -22.31 12.17
N ASP A 636 10.83 -23.48 11.65
CA ASP A 636 9.53 -24.12 11.91
C ASP A 636 9.35 -24.50 13.40
N PHE A 637 10.37 -25.11 14.02
CA PHE A 637 10.36 -25.40 15.46
C PHE A 637 10.29 -24.14 16.32
N LEU A 638 11.01 -23.09 15.94
CA LEU A 638 11.00 -21.81 16.63
C LEU A 638 9.62 -21.13 16.53
N ASN A 639 9.00 -21.20 15.35
CA ASN A 639 7.64 -20.69 15.12
C ASN A 639 6.59 -21.45 15.95
N ASP A 640 6.72 -22.76 16.12
CA ASP A 640 5.85 -23.55 17.00
C ASP A 640 6.01 -23.18 18.49
N LEU A 641 7.23 -22.88 18.95
CA LEU A 641 7.45 -22.39 20.31
C LEU A 641 6.91 -20.96 20.50
N TYR A 642 7.08 -20.10 19.49
CA TYR A 642 6.50 -18.76 19.50
C TYR A 642 4.98 -18.78 19.47
N SER A 643 4.36 -19.68 18.69
CA SER A 643 2.91 -19.84 18.63
C SER A 643 2.35 -20.26 20.00
N LYS A 644 2.93 -21.28 20.64
CA LYS A 644 2.57 -21.72 22.00
C LYS A 644 2.68 -20.61 23.04
N ARG A 645 3.75 -19.82 22.98
CA ARG A 645 3.96 -18.66 23.88
C ARG A 645 2.96 -17.54 23.60
N SER A 646 2.62 -17.31 22.33
CA SER A 646 1.63 -16.31 21.93
C SER A 646 0.23 -16.71 22.37
N GLU A 647 -0.15 -17.98 22.23
CA GLU A 647 -1.42 -18.54 22.72
C GLU A 647 -1.53 -18.40 24.24
N TYR A 648 -0.45 -18.67 24.96
CA TYR A 648 -0.42 -18.48 26.41
C TYR A 648 -0.63 -17.02 26.82
N LYS A 649 0.09 -16.08 26.18
CA LYS A 649 -0.09 -14.64 26.42
C LYS A 649 -1.49 -14.17 26.04
N ALA A 650 -2.04 -14.66 24.94
CA ALA A 650 -3.40 -14.36 24.52
C ALA A 650 -4.42 -14.85 25.56
N ARG A 651 -4.25 -16.06 26.11
CA ARG A 651 -5.09 -16.58 27.20
C ARG A 651 -4.96 -15.77 28.48
N LEU A 652 -3.77 -15.28 28.85
CA LEU A 652 -3.60 -14.40 30.00
C LEU A 652 -4.32 -13.05 29.81
N MET A 653 -4.16 -12.44 28.64
CA MET A 653 -4.88 -11.21 28.29
C MET A 653 -6.40 -11.43 28.24
N GLU A 654 -6.85 -12.59 27.77
CA GLU A 654 -8.27 -12.96 27.77
C GLU A 654 -8.80 -13.08 29.20
N ILE A 655 -8.05 -13.72 30.11
CA ILE A 655 -8.40 -13.79 31.54
C ILE A 655 -8.45 -12.38 32.15
N GLU A 656 -7.46 -11.52 31.91
CA GLU A 656 -7.43 -10.14 32.39
C GLU A 656 -8.63 -9.33 31.86
N ASN A 657 -8.89 -9.38 30.55
CA ASN A 657 -10.04 -8.71 29.94
C ASN A 657 -11.38 -9.19 30.51
N ILE A 658 -11.55 -10.50 30.71
CA ILE A 658 -12.76 -11.07 31.30
C ILE A 658 -12.93 -10.60 32.76
N THR A 659 -11.84 -10.47 33.52
CA THR A 659 -11.90 -9.96 34.90
C THR A 659 -12.28 -8.47 34.97
N GLU A 660 -11.75 -7.64 34.07
CA GLU A 660 -12.11 -6.22 33.97
C GLU A 660 -13.57 -6.03 33.53
N GLN A 661 -14.03 -6.80 32.53
CA GLN A 661 -15.42 -6.79 32.08
C GLN A 661 -16.39 -7.15 33.21
N LYS A 662 -16.06 -8.17 34.02
CA LYS A 662 -16.88 -8.56 35.17
C LYS A 662 -16.99 -7.44 36.21
N LYS A 663 -15.90 -6.70 36.44
CA LYS A 663 -15.85 -5.56 37.37
C LYS A 663 -16.67 -4.38 36.84
N TYR A 664 -16.57 -4.07 35.55
CA TYR A 664 -17.36 -3.01 34.90
C TYR A 664 -18.87 -3.29 34.96
N LEU A 665 -19.28 -4.51 34.59
CA LEU A 665 -20.69 -4.93 34.66
C LEU A 665 -21.25 -4.86 36.08
N SER A 666 -20.45 -5.24 37.10
CA SER A 666 -20.86 -5.14 38.50
C SER A 666 -21.09 -3.70 38.97
N ASN A 667 -20.32 -2.73 38.46
CA ASN A 667 -20.50 -1.33 38.83
C ASN A 667 -21.74 -0.74 38.15
N ASN A 668 -21.94 -1.01 36.85
CA ASN A 668 -23.12 -0.55 36.12
C ASN A 668 -24.44 -1.04 36.74
N ILE A 669 -24.48 -2.28 37.25
CA ILE A 669 -25.67 -2.80 37.95
C ILE A 669 -25.99 -1.95 39.19
N LYS A 670 -24.98 -1.55 39.97
CA LYS A 670 -25.19 -0.73 41.18
C LYS A 670 -25.74 0.65 40.86
N ASP A 671 -25.25 1.28 39.78
CA ASP A 671 -25.71 2.60 39.36
C ASP A 671 -27.18 2.57 38.91
N LEU A 672 -27.56 1.54 38.14
CA LEU A 672 -28.95 1.34 37.69
C LEU A 672 -29.91 1.03 38.85
N GLU A 673 -29.45 0.31 39.89
CA GLU A 673 -30.25 0.04 41.09
C GLU A 673 -30.56 1.33 41.90
N ILE A 674 -29.64 2.30 41.91
CA ILE A 674 -29.84 3.61 42.55
C ILE A 674 -30.89 4.44 41.78
N GLU A 675 -30.85 4.40 40.45
CA GLU A 675 -31.79 5.13 39.58
C GLU A 675 -33.22 4.57 39.71
N PHE A 676 -33.36 3.25 39.77
CA PHE A 676 -34.65 2.58 40.00
C PHE A 676 -35.36 3.08 41.28
N LYS A 677 -34.60 3.26 42.36
CA LYS A 677 -35.15 3.69 43.67
C LYS A 677 -35.69 5.13 43.68
N LYS A 678 -35.21 5.99 42.77
CA LYS A 678 -35.71 7.37 42.65
C LYS A 678 -36.99 7.46 41.82
N LEU A 679 -37.13 6.59 40.82
CA LEU A 679 -38.28 6.60 39.91
C LEU A 679 -39.56 6.03 40.53
N SER A 680 -39.45 5.25 41.60
CA SER A 680 -40.54 4.51 42.25
C SER A 680 -41.49 5.32 43.17
N ASP A 681 -41.34 6.64 43.28
CA ASP A 681 -42.24 7.50 44.08
C ASP A 681 -43.40 8.06 43.22
N PHE A 682 -44.65 7.76 43.60
CA PHE A 682 -45.89 8.07 42.85
C PHE A 682 -46.85 9.04 43.56
N SER A 683 -46.48 9.52 44.76
CA SER A 683 -47.35 10.29 45.67
C SER A 683 -48.08 11.51 45.05
N LYS A 684 -47.51 12.15 44.03
CA LYS A 684 -48.11 13.33 43.37
C LYS A 684 -49.25 12.99 42.40
N TYR A 685 -49.18 11.84 41.73
CA TYR A 685 -50.17 11.48 40.69
C TYR A 685 -51.49 10.99 41.27
N GLU A 686 -51.45 10.43 42.48
CA GLU A 686 -52.64 9.93 43.18
C GLU A 686 -53.62 11.05 43.55
N ILE A 687 -53.11 12.26 43.80
CA ILE A 687 -53.92 13.45 44.14
C ILE A 687 -54.65 13.96 42.88
N GLU A 688 -53.94 14.10 41.76
CA GLU A 688 -54.54 14.56 40.48
C GLU A 688 -55.63 13.60 39.96
N GLU A 689 -55.50 12.28 40.18
CA GLU A 689 -56.51 11.30 39.74
C GLU A 689 -57.86 11.46 40.47
N GLN A 690 -57.85 11.88 41.73
CA GLN A 690 -59.08 12.05 42.52
C GLN A 690 -59.91 13.24 42.03
N GLU A 691 -59.27 14.37 41.72
CA GLU A 691 -59.96 15.59 41.26
C GLU A 691 -60.67 15.38 39.90
N ILE A 692 -60.06 14.62 38.99
CA ILE A 692 -60.66 14.32 37.67
C ILE A 692 -61.90 13.44 37.82
N LYS A 693 -61.91 12.48 38.75
CA LYS A 693 -63.04 11.56 38.98
C LYS A 693 -64.30 12.28 39.45
N GLU A 694 -64.18 13.33 40.26
CA GLU A 694 -65.34 14.09 40.74
C GLU A 694 -66.00 14.90 39.62
N LYS A 695 -65.20 15.54 38.75
CA LYS A 695 -65.72 16.32 37.62
C LYS A 695 -66.53 15.48 36.62
N ILE A 696 -66.08 14.25 36.33
CA ILE A 696 -66.80 13.34 35.42
C ILE A 696 -68.19 12.94 35.97
N LYS A 697 -68.33 12.76 37.28
CA LYS A 697 -69.61 12.37 37.90
C LYS A 697 -70.70 13.43 37.68
N LEU A 698 -70.35 14.71 37.83
CA LEU A 698 -71.31 15.81 37.67
C LEU A 698 -71.87 15.88 36.24
N ILE A 699 -71.02 15.80 35.21
CA ILE A 699 -71.45 15.91 33.80
C ILE A 699 -72.36 14.73 33.40
N ASN A 700 -72.12 13.52 33.93
CA ASN A 700 -72.94 12.35 33.61
C ASN A 700 -74.41 12.53 34.03
N ILE A 701 -74.66 13.20 35.15
CA ILE A 701 -76.02 13.47 35.64
C ILE A 701 -76.76 14.40 34.67
N GLU A 702 -76.08 15.42 34.14
CA GLU A 702 -76.68 16.37 33.20
C GLU A 702 -77.06 15.73 31.85
N ILE A 703 -76.25 14.78 31.36
CA ILE A 703 -76.53 14.06 30.10
C ILE A 703 -77.79 13.18 30.27
N GLN A 704 -77.94 12.48 31.39
CA GLN A 704 -79.11 11.62 31.64
C GLN A 704 -80.42 12.40 31.61
N ASN A 705 -80.44 13.60 32.21
CA ASN A 705 -81.62 14.45 32.21
C ASN A 705 -82.03 14.83 30.79
N SER A 706 -81.08 15.22 29.93
CA SER A 706 -81.37 15.60 28.53
C SER A 706 -81.83 14.43 27.65
N ILE A 707 -81.36 13.20 27.88
CA ILE A 707 -81.83 12.00 27.15
C ILE A 707 -83.30 11.71 27.47
N SER A 708 -83.71 11.90 28.73
CA SER A 708 -85.09 11.63 29.15
C SER A 708 -86.13 12.49 28.43
N GLU A 709 -85.77 13.73 28.05
CA GLU A 709 -86.63 14.64 27.29
C GLU A 709 -86.80 14.20 25.82
N VAL A 710 -85.76 13.66 25.18
CA VAL A 710 -85.84 13.17 23.79
C VAL A 710 -86.76 11.96 23.67
N VAL A 711 -86.69 11.04 24.64
CA VAL A 711 -87.52 9.83 24.65
C VAL A 711 -89.02 10.15 24.78
N LYS A 712 -89.38 11.22 25.51
CA LYS A 712 -90.78 11.68 25.57
C LYS A 712 -91.29 12.14 24.21
N ASN A 713 -90.54 12.99 23.50
CA ASN A 713 -90.96 13.54 22.20
C ASN A 713 -91.18 12.47 21.12
N VAL A 714 -90.34 11.42 21.08
CA VAL A 714 -90.49 10.35 20.07
C VAL A 714 -91.80 9.58 20.26
N LYS A 715 -92.26 9.45 21.51
CA LYS A 715 -93.52 8.76 21.82
C LYS A 715 -94.77 9.58 21.46
N GLU A 716 -94.69 10.91 21.54
CA GLU A 716 -95.83 11.79 21.28
C GLU A 716 -96.15 11.99 19.79
N GLU A 717 -95.20 11.76 18.87
CA GLU A 717 -95.38 12.02 17.42
C GLU A 717 -95.66 10.77 16.54
N ASN A 718 -95.96 9.59 17.12
CA ASN A 718 -96.27 8.32 16.42
C ASN A 718 -95.35 8.00 15.21
N PHE A 719 -94.05 8.22 15.36
CA PHE A 719 -93.08 8.17 14.27
C PHE A 719 -92.97 6.77 13.59
N TYR A 720 -93.24 5.70 14.33
CA TYR A 720 -93.10 4.32 13.86
C TYR A 720 -94.18 3.92 12.84
N GLU A 721 -95.45 4.28 13.09
CA GLU A 721 -96.58 3.96 12.21
C GLU A 721 -96.43 4.64 10.84
N PHE A 722 -95.95 5.89 10.85
CA PHE A 722 -95.71 6.64 9.60
C PHE A 722 -94.59 6.02 8.75
N PHE A 723 -93.56 5.44 9.39
CA PHE A 723 -92.47 4.78 8.69
C PHE A 723 -92.91 3.46 8.04
N THR A 724 -93.75 2.68 8.72
CA THR A 724 -94.26 1.40 8.18
C THR A 724 -95.10 1.58 6.93
N ASP A 725 -95.93 2.62 6.86
CA ASP A 725 -96.77 2.90 5.69
C ASP A 725 -95.95 3.24 4.43
N LEU A 726 -94.87 4.02 4.61
CA LEU A 726 -93.93 4.35 3.53
C LEU A 726 -93.23 3.09 2.99
N TYR A 727 -92.90 2.15 3.87
CA TYR A 727 -92.21 0.92 3.49
C TYR A 727 -93.07 -0.02 2.65
N PHE A 728 -94.36 -0.19 2.98
CA PHE A 728 -95.26 -1.04 2.18
C PHE A 728 -95.47 -0.49 0.77
N LEU A 729 -95.67 0.82 0.63
CA LEU A 729 -95.81 1.47 -0.67
C LEU A 729 -94.57 1.25 -1.56
N HIS A 730 -93.38 1.22 -0.96
CA HIS A 730 -92.14 0.92 -1.66
C HIS A 730 -92.06 -0.53 -2.17
N GLN A 731 -92.58 -1.51 -1.42
CA GLN A 731 -92.58 -2.91 -1.88
C GLN A 731 -93.48 -3.15 -3.10
N GLU A 732 -94.63 -2.49 -3.18
CA GLU A 732 -95.54 -2.63 -4.32
C GLU A 732 -94.91 -2.12 -5.62
N ILE A 733 -94.23 -0.97 -5.56
CA ILE A 733 -93.45 -0.42 -6.68
C ILE A 733 -92.43 -1.44 -7.18
N LYS A 734 -91.72 -2.09 -6.27
CA LYS A 734 -90.65 -3.04 -6.59
C LYS A 734 -91.16 -4.32 -7.28
N GLN A 735 -92.38 -4.75 -6.99
CA GLN A 735 -92.98 -5.90 -7.68
C GLN A 735 -93.32 -5.60 -9.14
N LYS A 736 -93.75 -4.37 -9.45
CA LYS A 736 -94.02 -3.94 -10.83
C LYS A 736 -92.74 -3.90 -11.67
N GLU A 737 -91.64 -3.42 -11.08
CA GLU A 737 -90.32 -3.42 -11.74
C GLU A 737 -89.85 -4.83 -12.15
N LEU A 738 -90.19 -5.86 -11.37
CA LEU A 738 -89.80 -7.25 -11.64
C LEU A 738 -90.53 -7.85 -12.85
N LYS A 739 -91.79 -7.49 -13.10
CA LYS A 739 -92.54 -7.97 -14.28
C LYS A 739 -91.96 -7.43 -15.57
N ILE A 740 -91.66 -6.13 -15.62
CA ILE A 740 -90.94 -5.46 -16.72
C ILE A 740 -89.63 -6.21 -17.06
N LEU A 741 -88.95 -6.72 -16.03
CA LEU A 741 -87.69 -7.44 -16.17
C LEU A 741 -87.84 -8.80 -16.89
N SER A 742 -88.97 -9.49 -16.72
CA SER A 742 -89.24 -10.80 -17.34
C SER A 742 -89.55 -10.70 -18.84
N GLU A 743 -90.30 -9.68 -19.28
CA GLU A 743 -90.56 -9.45 -20.71
C GLU A 743 -89.30 -9.00 -21.45
N LYS A 744 -88.41 -8.25 -20.79
CA LYS A 744 -87.06 -7.95 -21.31
C LYS A 744 -86.19 -9.20 -21.51
N GLN A 745 -86.48 -10.31 -20.85
CA GLN A 745 -85.73 -11.56 -21.01
C GLN A 745 -86.10 -12.30 -22.30
N LYS A 746 -87.39 -12.37 -22.66
CA LYS A 746 -87.83 -12.95 -23.95
C LYS A 746 -87.25 -12.20 -25.14
N LEU A 747 -87.16 -10.87 -25.01
CA LEU A 747 -86.49 -9.99 -25.98
C LEU A 747 -85.01 -10.39 -26.20
N LYS A 748 -84.33 -10.95 -25.21
CA LYS A 748 -82.94 -11.42 -25.36
C LYS A 748 -82.82 -12.70 -26.16
N GLU A 749 -83.78 -13.62 -26.10
CA GLU A 749 -83.71 -14.89 -26.84
C GLU A 749 -83.83 -14.69 -28.36
N ILE A 750 -84.72 -13.80 -28.79
CA ILE A 750 -84.84 -13.40 -30.21
C ILE A 750 -83.58 -12.66 -30.70
N ASN A 751 -82.90 -11.93 -29.80
CA ASN A 751 -81.60 -11.35 -30.15
C ASN A 751 -80.51 -12.41 -30.38
N ILE A 752 -80.61 -13.59 -29.76
CA ILE A 752 -79.62 -14.68 -29.91
C ILE A 752 -79.77 -15.36 -31.28
N SER A 753 -80.99 -15.58 -31.78
CA SER A 753 -81.20 -16.13 -33.14
C SER A 753 -80.68 -15.17 -34.22
N ILE A 754 -80.84 -13.86 -34.03
CA ILE A 754 -80.18 -12.83 -34.83
C ILE A 754 -78.64 -12.93 -34.72
N GLU A 755 -78.08 -13.24 -33.55
CA GLU A 755 -76.64 -13.43 -33.37
C GLU A 755 -76.08 -14.63 -34.15
N GLU A 756 -76.82 -15.75 -34.29
CA GLU A 756 -76.36 -16.93 -35.03
C GLU A 756 -76.26 -16.69 -36.55
N TYR A 757 -77.23 -15.99 -37.14
CA TYR A 757 -77.14 -15.55 -38.54
C TYR A 757 -76.01 -14.53 -38.73
N ASN A 758 -75.83 -13.64 -37.76
CA ASN A 758 -74.66 -12.77 -37.70
C ASN A 758 -73.35 -13.56 -37.58
N ASP A 759 -73.32 -14.75 -36.99
CA ASP A 759 -72.12 -15.58 -36.84
C ASP A 759 -71.69 -16.28 -38.14
N LEU A 760 -72.63 -16.72 -38.98
CA LEU A 760 -72.32 -17.19 -40.34
C LEU A 760 -71.85 -16.05 -41.25
N LEU A 761 -72.47 -14.88 -41.11
CA LEU A 761 -72.03 -13.64 -41.74
C LEU A 761 -70.62 -13.26 -41.23
N LYS A 762 -70.33 -13.46 -39.94
CA LYS A 762 -68.98 -13.35 -39.36
C LYS A 762 -68.02 -14.37 -39.94
N LYS A 763 -68.39 -15.61 -40.28
CA LYS A 763 -67.47 -16.58 -40.93
C LYS A 763 -67.05 -16.16 -42.34
N PHE A 764 -67.97 -15.71 -43.21
CA PHE A 764 -67.57 -15.18 -44.53
C PHE A 764 -66.87 -13.82 -44.44
N ILE A 765 -67.28 -12.98 -43.48
CA ILE A 765 -66.50 -11.81 -43.07
C ILE A 765 -65.13 -12.26 -42.54
N SER A 766 -65.00 -13.42 -41.89
CA SER A 766 -63.74 -13.90 -41.31
C SER A 766 -62.77 -14.32 -42.40
N SER A 767 -63.20 -15.04 -43.45
CA SER A 767 -62.35 -15.38 -44.60
C SER A 767 -61.97 -14.16 -45.44
N LYS A 768 -62.92 -13.22 -45.60
CA LYS A 768 -62.62 -11.89 -46.16
C LYS A 768 -61.64 -11.14 -45.26
N SER A 769 -61.78 -11.24 -43.95
CA SER A 769 -60.91 -10.63 -42.95
C SER A 769 -59.56 -11.33 -42.82
N GLU A 770 -59.44 -12.61 -43.18
CA GLU A 770 -58.19 -13.37 -43.24
C GLU A 770 -57.38 -12.94 -44.44
N LEU A 771 -58.00 -12.80 -45.62
CA LEU A 771 -57.34 -12.12 -46.75
C LEU A 771 -57.08 -10.65 -46.45
N LYS A 772 -57.99 -9.96 -45.73
CA LYS A 772 -57.76 -8.59 -45.23
C LYS A 772 -56.66 -8.52 -44.18
N SER A 773 -56.43 -9.59 -43.42
CA SER A 773 -55.48 -9.65 -42.32
C SER A 773 -54.12 -10.12 -42.82
N VAL A 774 -54.05 -10.97 -43.85
CA VAL A 774 -52.85 -11.22 -44.64
C VAL A 774 -52.47 -9.95 -45.38
N LEU A 775 -53.40 -9.26 -46.04
CA LEU A 775 -53.16 -7.95 -46.65
C LEU A 775 -52.87 -6.85 -45.63
N LYS A 776 -53.47 -6.86 -44.43
CA LYS A 776 -53.12 -5.94 -43.34
C LYS A 776 -51.82 -6.33 -42.65
N LYS A 777 -51.43 -7.61 -42.61
CA LYS A 777 -50.17 -8.10 -42.04
C LYS A 777 -49.03 -7.76 -42.96
N SER A 778 -49.13 -8.08 -44.25
CA SER A 778 -48.17 -7.62 -45.24
C SER A 778 -48.13 -6.08 -45.29
N LYS A 779 -49.28 -5.39 -45.26
CA LYS A 779 -49.31 -3.91 -45.20
C LYS A 779 -48.83 -3.34 -43.87
N LYS A 780 -48.90 -4.08 -42.75
CA LYS A 780 -48.32 -3.71 -41.44
C LYS A 780 -46.83 -4.00 -41.38
N GLU A 781 -46.35 -5.16 -41.83
CA GLU A 781 -44.92 -5.49 -41.93
C GLU A 781 -44.21 -4.51 -42.87
N ILE A 782 -44.91 -4.02 -43.89
CA ILE A 782 -44.45 -2.94 -44.77
C ILE A 782 -44.51 -1.56 -44.09
N LEU A 783 -45.52 -1.26 -43.25
CA LEU A 783 -45.65 0.04 -42.54
C LEU A 783 -44.82 0.15 -41.24
N GLU A 784 -44.57 -0.96 -40.54
CA GLU A 784 -43.83 -1.04 -39.28
C GLU A 784 -42.32 -0.95 -39.53
N ASN A 785 -41.86 -1.40 -40.70
CA ASN A 785 -40.55 -1.06 -41.24
C ASN A 785 -40.56 0.38 -41.77
N LYS A 786 -40.62 1.37 -40.87
CA LYS A 786 -40.46 2.79 -41.22
C LYS A 786 -39.07 3.01 -41.83
N LEU A 787 -38.99 2.97 -43.16
CA LEU A 787 -37.79 3.25 -43.92
C LEU A 787 -37.43 4.74 -43.80
N SER A 788 -36.20 5.04 -43.43
CA SER A 788 -35.68 6.41 -43.38
C SER A 788 -35.55 7.01 -44.80
N PRO A 789 -35.49 8.35 -44.95
CA PRO A 789 -35.34 9.01 -46.26
C PRO A 789 -34.10 8.54 -47.06
N LEU A 790 -33.03 8.13 -46.37
CA LEU A 790 -31.83 7.54 -47.00
C LEU A 790 -32.09 6.11 -47.52
N GLN A 791 -32.87 5.31 -46.80
CA GLN A 791 -33.17 3.93 -47.18
C GLN A 791 -34.12 3.86 -48.40
N THR A 792 -34.98 4.87 -48.57
CA THR A 792 -35.88 5.01 -49.75
C THR A 792 -35.10 5.34 -51.04
N GLN A 793 -34.01 6.10 -50.95
CA GLN A 793 -33.12 6.37 -52.10
C GLN A 793 -32.33 5.13 -52.55
N VAL A 794 -31.94 4.26 -51.62
CA VAL A 794 -31.24 3.00 -51.93
C VAL A 794 -32.21 1.97 -52.50
N LEU A 795 -33.47 1.93 -52.04
CA LEU A 795 -34.51 1.02 -52.54
C LEU A 795 -34.82 1.21 -54.04
N ASN A 796 -34.77 2.46 -54.52
CA ASN A 796 -35.03 2.84 -55.90
C ASN A 796 -33.89 2.47 -56.88
N LYS A 797 -32.70 2.12 -56.36
CA LYS A 797 -31.54 1.69 -57.18
C LYS A 797 -31.46 0.16 -57.35
N LEU A 798 -32.33 -0.61 -56.69
CA LEU A 798 -32.32 -2.08 -56.70
C LEU A 798 -33.22 -2.65 -57.82
N PRO A 799 -32.96 -3.88 -58.34
CA PRO A 799 -33.73 -4.47 -59.44
C PRO A 799 -35.20 -4.79 -59.09
N ASP A 800 -36.08 -4.84 -60.10
CA ASP A 800 -37.55 -5.04 -59.93
C ASP A 800 -38.04 -6.47 -60.25
N LYS A 801 -37.14 -7.38 -60.65
CA LYS A 801 -37.46 -8.80 -60.92
C LYS A 801 -37.01 -9.68 -59.75
N ILE A 802 -37.92 -10.57 -59.28
CA ILE A 802 -37.71 -11.47 -58.13
C ILE A 802 -36.42 -12.32 -58.30
N GLU A 803 -36.14 -12.81 -59.52
CA GLU A 803 -34.96 -13.66 -59.80
C GLU A 803 -33.60 -12.94 -59.64
N ASN A 804 -33.53 -11.64 -59.94
CA ASN A 804 -32.28 -10.87 -59.81
C ASN A 804 -32.00 -10.50 -58.35
N LEU A 805 -33.05 -10.22 -57.57
CA LEU A 805 -32.95 -10.01 -56.12
C LEU A 805 -32.49 -11.27 -55.41
N ASP A 806 -32.97 -12.45 -55.83
CA ASP A 806 -32.55 -13.72 -55.22
C ASP A 806 -31.06 -14.03 -55.48
N LYS A 807 -30.51 -13.66 -56.66
CA LYS A 807 -29.07 -13.79 -56.97
C LYS A 807 -28.19 -12.86 -56.13
N GLU A 808 -28.58 -11.60 -55.95
CA GLU A 808 -27.81 -10.66 -55.11
C GLU A 808 -27.87 -11.03 -53.63
N ILE A 809 -29.04 -11.44 -53.13
CA ILE A 809 -29.21 -11.97 -51.77
C ILE A 809 -28.33 -13.19 -51.56
N ALA A 810 -28.25 -14.11 -52.52
CA ALA A 810 -27.36 -15.27 -52.45
C ALA A 810 -25.88 -14.87 -52.40
N SER A 811 -25.47 -13.84 -53.15
CA SER A 811 -24.08 -13.38 -53.17
C SER A 811 -23.64 -12.68 -51.87
N GLU A 812 -24.48 -11.83 -51.29
CA GLU A 812 -24.17 -11.11 -50.04
C GLU A 812 -24.32 -12.05 -48.82
N SER A 813 -25.26 -13.01 -48.86
CA SER A 813 -25.36 -14.05 -47.83
C SER A 813 -24.17 -15.02 -47.85
N ALA A 814 -23.64 -15.37 -49.02
CA ALA A 814 -22.41 -16.16 -49.12
C ALA A 814 -21.21 -15.42 -48.49
N LYS A 815 -21.08 -14.10 -48.67
CA LYS A 815 -20.03 -13.32 -47.99
C LYS A 815 -20.22 -13.29 -46.46
N LEU A 816 -21.45 -13.21 -45.97
CA LEU A 816 -21.75 -13.26 -44.52
C LEU A 816 -21.37 -14.60 -43.88
N THR A 817 -21.43 -15.71 -44.62
CA THR A 817 -21.01 -17.03 -44.08
C THR A 817 -19.52 -17.10 -43.70
N PHE A 818 -18.69 -16.19 -44.19
CA PHE A 818 -17.28 -16.08 -43.81
C PHE A 818 -17.03 -15.29 -42.52
N PHE A 819 -18.03 -14.60 -41.95
CA PHE A 819 -17.91 -13.81 -40.72
C PHE A 819 -18.42 -14.58 -39.48
N ASN A 820 -17.58 -15.45 -38.93
CA ASN A 820 -17.78 -16.08 -37.62
C ASN A 820 -17.25 -15.18 -36.49
N ILE A 821 -18.13 -14.38 -35.89
CA ILE A 821 -17.82 -13.59 -34.68
C ILE A 821 -19.00 -13.73 -33.72
N ASP A 822 -18.70 -14.12 -32.48
CA ASP A 822 -19.66 -14.33 -31.40
C ASP A 822 -20.18 -13.01 -30.83
N THR A 823 -21.48 -12.94 -30.57
CA THR A 823 -22.16 -11.76 -29.97
C THR A 823 -21.74 -11.48 -28.52
N GLU A 824 -21.09 -12.45 -27.86
CA GLU A 824 -20.52 -12.29 -26.52
C GLU A 824 -19.37 -11.27 -26.49
N PHE A 825 -18.62 -11.14 -27.58
CA PHE A 825 -17.45 -10.25 -27.65
C PHE A 825 -17.79 -8.76 -27.44
N ILE A 826 -18.98 -8.33 -27.89
CA ILE A 826 -19.42 -6.93 -27.77
C ILE A 826 -19.90 -6.62 -26.36
N LYS A 827 -20.57 -7.58 -25.72
CA LYS A 827 -20.94 -7.47 -24.30
C LYS A 827 -19.69 -7.36 -23.44
N ASP A 828 -18.66 -8.13 -23.78
CA ASP A 828 -17.36 -8.03 -23.13
C ASP A 828 -16.71 -6.66 -23.38
N PHE A 829 -16.69 -6.16 -24.61
CA PHE A 829 -16.13 -4.84 -24.93
C PHE A 829 -16.84 -3.70 -24.17
N THR A 830 -18.17 -3.66 -24.20
CA THR A 830 -18.98 -2.67 -23.47
C THR A 830 -18.83 -2.80 -21.95
N SER A 831 -18.70 -4.02 -21.43
CA SER A 831 -18.40 -4.23 -20.00
C SER A 831 -17.03 -3.66 -19.61
N LYS A 832 -16.00 -3.84 -20.45
CA LYS A 832 -14.65 -3.32 -20.22
C LYS A 832 -14.60 -1.80 -20.32
N GLU A 833 -15.37 -1.21 -21.23
CA GLU A 833 -15.52 0.24 -21.35
C GLU A 833 -16.16 0.85 -20.09
N ASN A 834 -17.20 0.22 -19.55
CA ASN A 834 -17.81 0.64 -18.29
C ASN A 834 -16.81 0.54 -17.12
N ILE A 835 -16.05 -0.56 -17.04
CA ILE A 835 -15.00 -0.72 -16.02
C ILE A 835 -13.93 0.37 -16.16
N LEU A 836 -13.54 0.73 -17.39
CA LEU A 836 -12.57 1.80 -17.63
C LEU A 836 -13.08 3.16 -17.15
N ASN A 837 -14.36 3.45 -17.39
CA ASN A 837 -15.02 4.67 -16.90
C ASN A 837 -15.08 4.71 -15.37
N GLU A 838 -15.40 3.59 -14.72
CA GLU A 838 -15.36 3.48 -13.24
C GLU A 838 -13.95 3.71 -12.69
N ILE A 839 -12.92 3.16 -13.33
CA ILE A 839 -11.52 3.32 -12.94
C ILE A 839 -11.09 4.78 -13.10
N ASN A 840 -11.47 5.45 -14.18
CA ASN A 840 -11.20 6.88 -14.39
C ASN A 840 -11.89 7.76 -13.34
N LEU A 841 -13.13 7.45 -12.97
CA LEU A 841 -13.85 8.13 -11.89
C LEU A 841 -13.13 7.94 -10.54
N LYS A 842 -12.72 6.70 -10.22
CA LYS A 842 -11.95 6.41 -9.01
C LYS A 842 -10.62 7.15 -8.98
N LYS A 843 -9.90 7.20 -10.11
CA LYS A 843 -8.66 7.97 -10.25
C LYS A 843 -8.88 9.45 -9.95
N SER A 844 -9.88 10.06 -10.58
CA SER A 844 -10.24 11.48 -10.37
C SER A 844 -10.55 11.77 -8.90
N ASN A 845 -11.28 10.88 -8.22
CA ASN A 845 -11.57 11.02 -6.80
C ASN A 845 -10.30 11.02 -5.95
N PHE A 846 -9.38 10.05 -6.17
CA PHE A 846 -8.12 10.00 -5.45
C PHE A 846 -7.21 11.21 -5.75
N GLU A 847 -7.18 11.71 -6.99
CA GLU A 847 -6.43 12.92 -7.34
C GLU A 847 -6.98 14.17 -6.64
N ASN A 848 -8.31 14.29 -6.53
CA ASN A 848 -8.95 15.38 -5.80
C ASN A 848 -8.70 15.28 -4.30
N GLU A 849 -8.77 14.08 -3.72
CA GLU A 849 -8.40 13.84 -2.32
C GLU A 849 -6.93 14.19 -2.07
N LYS A 850 -6.01 13.76 -2.94
CA LYS A 850 -4.58 14.10 -2.89
C LYS A 850 -4.37 15.61 -2.86
N ARG A 851 -4.99 16.36 -3.79
CA ARG A 851 -4.91 17.84 -3.83
C ARG A 851 -5.43 18.47 -2.55
N SER A 852 -6.57 18.00 -2.04
CA SER A 852 -7.18 18.53 -0.82
C SER A 852 -6.30 18.33 0.42
N ILE A 853 -5.64 17.17 0.52
CA ILE A 853 -4.74 16.84 1.63
C ILE A 853 -3.43 17.61 1.48
N GLN A 854 -2.89 17.74 0.26
CA GLN A 854 -1.67 18.50 0.01
C GLN A 854 -1.82 19.96 0.45
N ILE A 855 -2.95 20.61 0.09
CA ILE A 855 -3.22 21.99 0.51
C ILE A 855 -3.26 22.12 2.05
N LYS A 856 -3.88 21.15 2.73
CA LYS A 856 -3.92 21.11 4.21
C LYS A 856 -2.54 20.89 4.83
N ILE A 857 -1.72 20.03 4.22
CA ILE A 857 -0.33 19.79 4.64
C ILE A 857 0.46 21.08 4.50
N ASP A 858 0.39 21.75 3.34
CA ASP A 858 1.17 22.96 3.09
C ASP A 858 0.77 24.11 4.03
N SER A 859 -0.52 24.29 4.30
CA SER A 859 -0.99 25.29 5.27
C SER A 859 -0.52 24.98 6.69
N LEU A 860 -0.75 23.77 7.18
CA LEU A 860 -0.35 23.37 8.54
C LEU A 860 1.16 23.37 8.72
N LYS A 861 1.91 22.95 7.69
CA LYS A 861 3.37 22.95 7.68
C LYS A 861 3.93 24.35 7.82
N ASN A 862 3.43 25.31 7.05
CA ASN A 862 3.88 26.71 7.14
C ASN A 862 3.57 27.32 8.51
N ASP A 863 2.36 27.11 9.04
CA ASP A 863 1.97 27.60 10.36
C ASP A 863 2.87 27.01 11.47
N LEU A 864 3.14 25.70 11.41
CA LEU A 864 4.00 25.03 12.38
C LEU A 864 5.45 25.50 12.31
N ILE A 865 6.01 25.70 11.12
CA ILE A 865 7.38 26.20 10.95
C ILE A 865 7.52 27.56 11.63
N ILE A 866 6.55 28.46 11.45
CA ILE A 866 6.56 29.79 12.09
C ILE A 866 6.52 29.64 13.61
N LYS A 867 5.58 28.86 14.16
CA LYS A 867 5.46 28.64 15.62
C LYS A 867 6.73 28.03 16.23
N ILE A 868 7.33 27.04 15.57
CA ILE A 868 8.56 26.39 16.04
C ILE A 868 9.74 27.37 16.01
N GLN A 869 9.87 28.18 14.95
CA GLN A 869 10.91 29.20 14.85
C GLN A 869 10.74 30.29 15.92
N GLU A 870 9.51 30.68 16.27
CA GLU A 870 9.22 31.61 17.36
C GLU A 870 9.67 31.08 18.73
N ILE A 871 9.57 29.77 18.96
CA ILE A 871 10.07 29.12 20.19
C ILE A 871 11.59 29.03 20.21
N ILE A 872 12.21 28.69 19.09
CA ILE A 872 13.67 28.47 19.00
C ILE A 872 14.43 29.80 19.05
N LYS A 873 13.87 30.90 18.52
CA LYS A 873 14.52 32.20 18.48
C LYS A 873 15.02 32.71 19.85
N PRO A 874 14.19 32.81 20.92
CA PRO A 874 14.66 33.25 22.23
C PRO A 874 15.69 32.31 22.83
N ILE A 875 15.52 30.99 22.64
CA ILE A 875 16.49 29.98 23.10
C ILE A 875 17.85 30.21 22.43
N ASN A 876 17.87 30.42 21.11
CA ASN A 876 19.08 30.69 20.33
C ASN A 876 19.77 32.00 20.73
N GLU A 877 19.02 33.08 20.98
CA GLU A 877 19.58 34.35 21.45
C GLU A 877 20.26 34.20 22.82
N LYS A 878 19.66 33.44 23.74
CA LYS A 878 20.23 33.16 25.06
C LYS A 878 21.42 32.20 25.01
N PHE A 879 21.32 31.16 24.20
CA PHE A 879 22.42 30.23 23.96
C PHE A 879 23.66 30.97 23.41
N ARG A 880 23.45 31.87 22.44
CA ARG A 880 24.49 32.77 21.92
C ARG A 880 25.10 33.66 23.00
N TYR A 881 24.27 34.23 23.86
CA TYR A 881 24.71 35.05 24.98
C TYR A 881 25.59 34.27 25.97
N PHE A 882 25.19 33.06 26.35
CA PHE A 882 25.97 32.22 27.26
C PHE A 882 27.30 31.77 26.65
N PHE A 883 27.31 31.40 25.36
CA PHE A 883 28.54 31.04 24.66
C PHE A 883 29.52 32.21 24.56
N LYS A 884 29.02 33.41 24.25
CA LYS A 884 29.84 34.62 24.16
C LYS A 884 30.57 34.94 25.47
N LYS A 885 29.98 34.62 26.62
CA LYS A 885 30.63 34.79 27.93
C LYS A 885 31.79 33.85 28.20
N ILE A 886 31.81 32.70 27.55
CA ILE A 886 32.90 31.72 27.62
C ILE A 886 33.94 32.00 26.51
N ASN A 887 33.86 33.17 25.85
CA ASN A 887 34.68 33.53 24.69
C ASN A 887 34.57 32.52 23.52
N CYS A 888 33.42 31.87 23.40
CA CYS A 888 33.10 30.90 22.34
C CYS A 888 31.87 31.38 21.56
N GLU A 889 31.60 30.77 20.40
CA GLU A 889 30.38 31.03 19.63
C GLU A 889 29.51 29.76 19.56
N GLY A 890 28.21 29.93 19.76
CA GLY A 890 27.22 28.86 19.66
C GLY A 890 25.98 29.35 18.93
N LYS A 891 25.35 28.50 18.14
CA LYS A 891 24.09 28.78 17.43
C LYS A 891 23.21 27.54 17.45
N ILE A 892 21.90 27.76 17.54
CA ILE A 892 20.88 26.74 17.37
C ILE A 892 20.18 27.01 16.04
N GLU A 893 20.08 26.00 15.19
CA GLU A 893 19.36 26.06 13.91
C GLU A 893 18.24 25.02 13.85
N PHE A 894 17.07 25.46 13.41
CA PHE A 894 15.98 24.57 13.06
C PHE A 894 16.22 24.02 11.65
N HIS A 895 16.04 22.71 11.48
CA HIS A 895 16.29 21.99 10.25
C HIS A 895 14.99 21.39 9.70
N GLU A 896 14.33 22.11 8.78
CA GLU A 896 13.06 21.69 8.16
C GLU A 896 13.09 21.38 6.64
N LYS A 897 14.12 21.83 5.90
CA LYS A 897 14.09 21.89 4.42
C LYS A 897 13.97 20.52 3.76
N ASP A 898 13.00 20.37 2.85
CA ASP A 898 12.69 19.18 2.03
C ASP A 898 12.46 17.88 2.81
N LEU A 899 12.12 18.01 4.09
CA LEU A 899 11.87 16.89 4.97
C LEU A 899 10.40 16.78 5.36
N PHE A 900 9.92 15.55 5.49
CA PHE A 900 8.69 15.20 6.19
C PHE A 900 8.76 15.70 7.64
N SER A 901 7.62 16.03 8.22
CA SER A 901 7.50 16.50 9.61
C SER A 901 8.17 15.58 10.64
N SER A 902 8.29 14.29 10.31
CA SER A 902 8.98 13.27 11.10
C SER A 902 10.49 13.47 11.21
N LYS A 903 11.11 14.15 10.24
CA LYS A 903 12.57 14.36 10.18
C LYS A 903 13.00 15.78 10.57
N TRP A 904 12.06 16.61 11.02
CA TRP A 904 12.39 17.94 11.52
C TRP A 904 13.20 17.83 12.81
N GLY A 905 14.25 18.63 12.92
CA GLY A 905 15.17 18.57 14.05
C GLY A 905 15.83 19.90 14.38
N ILE A 906 16.52 19.94 15.53
CA ILE A 906 17.35 21.06 15.96
C ILE A 906 18.83 20.67 15.89
N ASN A 907 19.62 21.49 15.22
CA ASN A 907 21.08 21.36 15.18
C ASN A 907 21.71 22.38 16.13
N ILE A 908 22.52 21.88 17.07
CA ILE A 908 23.35 22.72 17.95
C ILE A 908 24.73 22.85 17.30
N LEU A 909 25.07 24.06 16.88
CA LEU A 909 26.33 24.41 16.22
C LEU A 909 27.21 25.17 17.21
N VAL A 910 28.47 24.75 17.35
CA VAL A 910 29.42 25.41 18.27
C VAL A 910 30.77 25.63 17.63
N LYS A 911 31.47 26.64 18.12
CA LYS A 911 32.81 27.06 17.73
C LYS A 911 33.58 27.48 18.99
N PHE A 912 34.56 26.68 19.39
CA PHE A 912 35.35 26.89 20.61
C PHE A 912 36.64 27.69 20.38
N ARG A 913 37.08 27.83 19.12
CA ARG A 913 38.27 28.61 18.74
C ARG A 913 37.95 29.57 17.61
N GLU A 914 38.55 30.76 17.61
CA GLU A 914 38.30 31.79 16.60
C GLU A 914 38.61 31.33 15.15
N ASN A 915 39.55 30.40 14.98
CA ASN A 915 39.98 29.88 13.67
C ASN A 915 39.20 28.63 13.18
N GLU A 916 38.24 28.13 13.94
CA GLU A 916 37.44 26.94 13.56
C GLU A 916 36.09 27.33 12.92
N ASN A 917 35.51 26.41 12.14
CA ASN A 917 34.17 26.58 11.58
C ASN A 917 33.10 26.14 12.59
N PHE A 918 31.85 26.56 12.40
CA PHE A 918 30.73 26.02 13.18
C PHE A 918 30.57 24.53 12.91
N GLU A 919 30.61 23.72 13.97
CA GLU A 919 30.41 22.28 13.87
C GLU A 919 29.18 21.82 14.65
N ILE A 920 28.47 20.83 14.11
CA ILE A 920 27.32 20.20 14.78
C ILE A 920 27.85 19.41 15.97
N LEU A 921 27.23 19.60 17.13
CA LEU A 921 27.48 18.80 18.32
C LEU A 921 27.20 17.31 18.02
N SER A 922 28.27 16.52 17.88
CA SER A 922 28.19 15.10 17.58
C SER A 922 29.04 14.29 18.54
N SER A 923 28.63 13.04 18.81
CA SER A 923 29.25 12.15 19.79
C SER A 923 30.71 11.76 19.50
N PHE A 924 31.21 12.00 18.28
CA PHE A 924 32.46 11.42 17.79
C PHE A 924 33.66 12.38 17.70
N ARG A 925 33.48 13.70 17.82
CA ARG A 925 34.56 14.67 17.50
C ARG A 925 34.96 15.66 18.60
N GLN A 926 34.10 15.96 19.56
CA GLN A 926 34.39 16.95 20.61
C GLN A 926 35.01 16.31 21.86
N SER A 927 35.76 17.08 22.63
CA SER A 927 36.23 16.61 23.93
C SER A 927 35.05 16.41 24.91
N GLY A 928 35.18 15.48 25.86
CA GLY A 928 34.13 15.22 26.85
C GLY A 928 33.76 16.45 27.69
N GLY A 929 34.71 17.36 27.91
CA GLY A 929 34.51 18.63 28.61
C GLY A 929 33.70 19.65 27.81
N GLU A 930 34.10 19.92 26.56
CA GLU A 930 33.37 20.81 25.64
C GLU A 930 31.92 20.37 25.45
N LYS A 931 31.72 19.06 25.25
CA LYS A 931 30.39 18.48 25.09
C LYS A 931 29.51 18.69 26.32
N SER A 932 30.08 18.52 27.51
CA SER A 932 29.35 18.74 28.77
C SER A 932 28.97 20.22 28.91
N VAL A 933 29.88 21.14 28.58
CA VAL A 933 29.65 22.59 28.68
C VAL A 933 28.55 23.03 27.72
N THR A 934 28.62 22.61 26.46
CA THR A 934 27.57 22.93 25.47
C THR A 934 26.21 22.41 25.89
N THR A 935 26.16 21.17 26.38
CA THR A 935 24.92 20.54 26.82
C THR A 935 24.29 21.32 27.98
N ILE A 936 25.09 21.70 28.98
CA ILE A 936 24.59 22.48 30.11
C ILE A 936 24.14 23.87 29.68
N LEU A 937 24.90 24.59 28.85
CA LEU A 937 24.50 25.92 28.38
C LEU A 937 23.23 25.87 27.52
N PHE A 938 23.06 24.83 26.72
CA PHE A 938 21.81 24.59 25.99
C PHE A 938 20.65 24.39 26.96
N LEU A 939 20.80 23.49 27.95
CA LEU A 939 19.79 23.25 28.97
C LEU A 939 19.46 24.52 29.75
N LEU A 940 20.45 25.37 30.08
CA LEU A 940 20.21 26.66 30.75
C LEU A 940 19.41 27.63 29.87
N SER A 941 19.69 27.68 28.56
CA SER A 941 18.93 28.51 27.61
C SER A 941 17.48 28.03 27.43
N LEU A 942 17.28 26.71 27.44
CA LEU A 942 15.97 26.06 27.42
C LEU A 942 15.20 26.34 28.73
N GLN A 943 15.89 26.25 29.86
CA GLN A 943 15.35 26.50 31.18
C GLN A 943 14.83 27.93 31.32
N GLU A 944 15.58 28.96 30.92
CA GLU A 944 15.12 30.36 30.98
C GLU A 944 13.81 30.59 30.21
N SER A 945 13.61 29.85 29.12
CA SER A 945 12.42 29.98 28.28
C SER A 945 11.19 29.28 28.88
N SER A 946 11.37 28.47 29.93
CA SER A 946 10.30 27.71 30.60
C SER A 946 9.97 28.28 32.01
N PRO A 947 8.72 28.66 32.28
CA PRO A 947 8.30 29.18 33.58
C PRO A 947 8.14 28.05 34.61
N ALA A 948 9.18 27.81 35.42
CA ALA A 948 9.15 26.88 36.55
C ALA A 948 9.39 27.63 37.87
N PRO A 949 8.72 27.27 38.98
CA PRO A 949 8.90 27.96 40.27
C PRO A 949 10.26 27.65 40.91
N PHE A 950 10.79 26.46 40.66
CA PHE A 950 12.13 26.06 41.08
C PHE A 950 12.79 25.19 40.02
N ARG A 951 14.12 25.11 40.03
CA ARG A 951 14.94 24.26 39.16
C ARG A 951 15.94 23.49 40.00
N LEU A 952 16.09 22.20 39.72
CA LEU A 952 17.00 21.31 40.42
C LEU A 952 18.00 20.70 39.44
N VAL A 953 19.28 20.89 39.73
CA VAL A 953 20.39 20.46 38.88
C VAL A 953 21.37 19.65 39.72
N ASP A 954 21.51 18.35 39.40
CA ASP A 954 22.38 17.42 40.12
C ASP A 954 23.67 17.17 39.33
N GLU A 955 24.82 17.31 40.00
CA GLU A 955 26.18 17.01 39.49
C GLU A 955 26.59 17.70 38.17
N ILE A 956 26.42 19.03 38.11
CA ILE A 956 26.82 19.92 36.99
C ILE A 956 28.28 19.76 36.54
N ASN A 957 29.15 19.29 37.42
CA ASN A 957 30.60 19.28 37.26
C ASN A 957 31.20 17.97 36.75
N GLN A 958 30.38 16.94 36.47
CA GLN A 958 30.91 15.67 36.01
C GLN A 958 31.39 15.78 34.54
N GLY A 959 32.67 15.50 34.31
CA GLY A 959 33.27 15.54 32.96
C GLY A 959 33.79 16.90 32.50
N MET A 960 33.72 17.94 33.36
CA MET A 960 34.27 19.28 33.11
C MET A 960 35.61 19.49 33.80
N ASP A 961 36.43 20.39 33.25
CA ASP A 961 37.63 20.90 33.91
C ASP A 961 37.28 22.09 34.82
N ARG A 962 38.22 22.44 35.71
CA ARG A 962 38.00 23.48 36.75
C ARG A 962 37.64 24.85 36.18
N TYR A 963 38.17 25.19 35.00
CA TYR A 963 37.92 26.46 34.34
C TYR A 963 36.45 26.57 33.90
N ASN A 964 35.96 25.56 33.18
CA ASN A 964 34.58 25.53 32.71
C ASN A 964 33.58 25.38 33.86
N GLU A 965 33.90 24.60 34.91
CA GLU A 965 33.06 24.46 36.10
C GLU A 965 32.81 25.81 36.79
N LYS A 966 33.86 26.66 36.88
CA LYS A 966 33.74 28.01 37.42
C LYS A 966 32.87 28.91 36.54
N LEU A 967 33.06 28.87 35.22
CA LEU A 967 32.28 29.68 34.29
C LEU A 967 30.78 29.34 34.32
N VAL A 968 30.43 28.05 34.31
CA VAL A 968 29.04 27.60 34.42
C VAL A 968 28.43 28.03 35.75
N HIS A 969 29.20 27.95 36.84
CA HIS A 969 28.79 28.44 38.15
C HIS A 969 28.51 29.95 38.16
N ASP A 970 29.39 30.75 37.58
CA ASP A 970 29.21 32.21 37.51
C ASP A 970 27.98 32.59 36.64
N ILE A 971 27.73 31.88 35.54
CA ILE A 971 26.51 32.06 34.73
C ILE A 971 25.26 31.73 35.53
N LEU A 972 25.27 30.63 36.30
CA LEU A 972 24.15 30.22 37.15
C LEU A 972 23.86 31.22 38.27
N LEU A 973 24.90 31.76 38.90
CA LEU A 973 24.77 32.82 39.89
C LEU A 973 24.06 34.03 39.30
N GLU A 974 24.51 34.51 38.14
CA GLU A 974 23.90 35.66 37.47
C GLU A 974 22.43 35.42 37.15
N ILE A 975 22.08 34.26 36.59
CA ILE A 975 20.68 33.90 36.31
C ILE A 975 19.86 33.88 37.61
N SER A 976 20.42 33.38 38.71
CA SER A 976 19.74 33.31 40.00
C SER A 976 19.56 34.67 40.68
N GLU A 977 20.36 35.67 40.31
CA GLU A 977 20.31 37.04 40.85
C GLU A 977 19.35 37.96 40.09
N GLN A 978 18.93 37.58 38.88
CA GLN A 978 17.97 38.38 38.11
C GLN A 978 16.63 38.55 38.84
N PRO A 979 15.98 39.72 38.74
CA PRO A 979 14.63 39.90 39.24
C PRO A 979 13.70 38.93 38.50
N ASN A 980 12.84 38.27 39.26
CA ASN A 980 11.96 37.22 38.75
C ASN A 980 12.62 35.86 38.40
N SER A 981 13.86 35.59 38.85
CA SER A 981 14.52 34.27 38.73
C SER A 981 13.87 33.17 39.60
N PRO A 982 13.79 31.91 39.13
CA PRO A 982 13.23 30.81 39.91
C PRO A 982 14.17 30.37 41.05
N GLN A 983 13.64 29.59 42.00
CA GLN A 983 14.47 29.02 43.06
C GLN A 983 15.39 27.92 42.50
N PHE A 984 16.70 28.08 42.57
CA PHE A 984 17.66 27.10 42.08
C PHE A 984 18.14 26.17 43.20
N PHE A 985 18.29 24.89 42.88
CA PHE A 985 18.94 23.88 43.70
C PHE A 985 20.08 23.28 42.89
N ILE A 986 21.31 23.54 43.30
CA ILE A 986 22.51 22.99 42.69
C ILE A 986 23.08 21.96 43.66
N ILE A 987 23.33 20.75 43.18
CA ILE A 987 23.98 19.71 43.95
C ILE A 987 25.34 19.40 43.34
N THR A 988 26.40 19.41 44.15
CA THR A 988 27.76 19.12 43.70
C THR A 988 28.53 18.22 44.68
N PRO A 989 29.39 17.30 44.19
CA PRO A 989 30.27 16.49 45.00
C PRO A 989 31.44 17.26 45.64
N LYS A 990 31.82 18.42 45.08
CA LYS A 990 32.99 19.20 45.54
C LYS A 990 32.75 20.69 45.39
N ILE A 991 33.34 21.46 46.31
CA ILE A 991 33.43 22.92 46.19
C ILE A 991 34.77 23.22 45.52
N VAL A 992 34.75 23.80 44.32
CA VAL A 992 35.97 24.22 43.62
C VAL A 992 36.58 25.42 44.35
N PRO A 993 37.91 25.50 44.48
CA PRO A 993 38.58 26.72 44.95
C PRO A 993 38.22 27.92 44.07
N ASP A 994 38.14 29.12 44.66
CA ASP A 994 37.85 30.39 43.98
C ASP A 994 36.48 30.50 43.30
N LEU A 995 35.46 29.78 43.80
CA LEU A 995 34.07 30.01 43.42
C LEU A 995 33.56 31.36 43.94
N SER A 996 32.80 32.06 43.11
CA SER A 996 32.08 33.28 43.49
C SER A 996 30.93 32.93 44.45
N PHE A 997 30.60 33.77 45.44
CA PHE A 997 29.46 33.52 46.33
C PHE A 997 28.60 34.78 46.45
N SER A 998 27.27 34.62 46.38
CA SER A 998 26.30 35.70 46.53
C SER A 998 25.72 35.77 47.95
N ARG A 999 25.30 36.96 48.39
CA ARG A 999 24.55 37.12 49.67
C ARG A 999 23.19 36.43 49.66
N ASN A 1000 22.63 36.18 48.47
CA ASN A 1000 21.33 35.53 48.29
C ASN A 1000 21.44 34.00 48.09
N MET A 1001 22.66 33.45 48.21
CA MET A 1001 22.95 32.03 48.08
C MET A 1001 22.96 31.35 49.45
N LYS A 1002 22.24 30.23 49.56
CA LYS A 1002 22.23 29.37 50.75
C LYS A 1002 23.09 28.15 50.50
N VAL A 1003 24.14 27.97 51.29
CA VAL A 1003 25.05 26.81 51.19
C VAL A 1003 24.66 25.76 52.22
N ILE A 1004 24.47 24.51 51.78
CA ILE A 1004 24.16 23.34 52.61
C ILE A 1004 25.27 22.31 52.40
N ILE A 1005 26.04 22.02 53.45
CA ILE A 1005 27.11 21.02 53.39
C ILE A 1005 26.63 19.72 54.02
N VAL A 1006 26.66 18.62 53.25
CA VAL A 1006 26.21 17.29 53.67
C VAL A 1006 27.41 16.38 53.89
N TYR A 1007 27.57 15.92 55.14
CA TYR A 1007 28.65 15.04 55.56
C TYR A 1007 28.11 13.78 56.24
N ALA A 1008 28.79 12.64 56.05
CA ALA A 1008 28.45 11.37 56.68
C ALA A 1008 29.55 10.98 57.69
N GLY A 1009 29.23 10.97 58.99
CA GLY A 1009 30.15 10.59 60.07
C GLY A 1009 29.57 10.84 61.48
N MET A 1010 30.21 10.30 62.52
CA MET A 1010 29.84 10.55 63.93
C MET A 1010 30.15 12.00 64.34
N PHE A 1011 29.24 12.62 65.10
CA PHE A 1011 29.19 14.05 65.41
C PHE A 1011 30.32 14.57 66.34
N GLU A 1012 31.23 13.72 66.84
CA GLU A 1012 32.11 14.03 67.98
C GLU A 1012 33.31 14.97 67.68
N ASN A 1013 33.52 15.43 66.43
CA ASN A 1013 34.66 16.32 66.09
C ASN A 1013 34.30 17.44 65.07
N LEU A 1014 33.05 17.90 65.05
CA LEU A 1014 32.53 18.78 64.00
C LEU A 1014 33.12 20.20 63.97
N GLU A 1015 33.34 20.85 65.11
CA GLU A 1015 33.86 22.23 65.11
C GLU A 1015 35.25 22.31 64.49
N ARG A 1016 36.14 21.38 64.84
CA ARG A 1016 37.51 21.34 64.33
C ARG A 1016 37.59 20.96 62.85
N ILE A 1017 36.75 20.04 62.39
CA ILE A 1017 36.68 19.61 60.99
C ILE A 1017 36.03 20.70 60.12
N PHE A 1018 34.96 21.34 60.63
CA PHE A 1018 34.29 22.44 59.95
C PHE A 1018 35.16 23.69 59.89
N GLU A 1019 35.88 24.04 60.96
CA GLU A 1019 36.85 25.15 60.93
C GLU A 1019 38.00 24.87 59.96
N ASN A 1020 38.53 23.65 59.91
CA ASN A 1020 39.54 23.27 58.91
C ASN A 1020 38.99 23.30 57.47
N TYR A 1021 37.74 22.87 57.24
CA TYR A 1021 37.10 22.95 55.94
C TYR A 1021 36.83 24.41 55.52
N LYS A 1022 36.36 25.24 56.46
CA LYS A 1022 36.16 26.68 56.30
C LYS A 1022 37.46 27.42 55.98
N HIS A 1023 38.55 27.11 56.69
CA HIS A 1023 39.88 27.68 56.43
C HIS A 1023 40.49 27.22 55.10
N LYS A 1024 40.15 26.03 54.61
CA LYS A 1024 40.73 25.46 53.38
C LYS A 1024 39.96 25.83 52.11
N PHE A 1025 38.67 26.13 52.21
CA PHE A 1025 37.79 26.31 51.04
C PHE A 1025 36.91 27.57 51.07
N LEU A 1026 36.74 28.25 52.22
CA LEU A 1026 35.85 29.39 52.40
C LEU A 1026 36.57 30.65 52.92
N THR A 1027 37.89 30.77 52.72
CA THR A 1027 38.62 32.01 53.04
C THR A 1027 38.11 33.15 52.16
N LEU A 1028 37.14 33.90 52.69
CA LEU A 1028 36.78 35.23 52.24
C LEU A 1028 38.06 36.07 52.29
N LYS A 1029 38.57 36.49 51.13
CA LYS A 1029 39.36 37.72 51.08
C LYS A 1029 38.37 38.84 51.41
N ASN A 1030 38.66 39.56 52.49
CA ASN A 1030 37.97 40.79 52.87
C ASN A 1030 37.83 41.76 51.70
#